data_AF-A0A9N7UHB3-F1
#
_entry.id   AF-A0A9N7UHB3-F1
#
_cell.length_a   1.000
_cell.length_b   1.000
_cell.length_c   1.000
_cell.angle_alpha   90.00
_cell.angle_beta   90.00
_cell.angle_gamma   90.00
#
_symmetry.space_group_name_H-M   'P 1'
#
loop_
_entity.id
_entity.type
_entity.pdbx_description
1 polymer ?
#
loop_
_entity_poly.entity_id
_entity_poly.type
_entity_poly.pdbx_seq_one_letter_code
_entity_poly.pdbx_strand_id
1 'polypeptide(L)'
;MEKDSAVLQGAFLLASKLCLPSALSSLQKMDWSRVGHPVVEAVREICGQEELNTTASCWKKKTVCVVWLKLLCGEAEEDVETSWRENPFFPLLNGLPEICVELERLVHHVKSSPTREDDVRLFLEVWLELWKGRNEQKVGGEDSIEAMFAKQFARLSSMSSSLSPQAAKRFKLDTSNPMISSPANDVLYILLHALKDMKDHISSSDLCLQALSISLDSLFTALLIDQEVKLPTKEKMQILSKAVSIREKNDGKLSLELIQEAQRDLRASHRPSQFKPSRMTLREALKIITDLTQFWLNSKLLAVDDLSYSTFRLEQSVQRVLTAPEEAGLPETMTESDVQKPEMNLLRGLLKSLIFPTIETTPEMEAKVTMNIISHRLEDYQSFAELCASEKSWASPDEQLLDFLEKNKAAFQQHDTLLSLASTLMATLHSEAPNVRQCKKLMKVTADIFSALSLEDKNKSLAAMLRLSTRGFLGHSVPSAVTDGFEQELNMAFNCIIQGGGGASATVSLGHLNTAAALIARVAFQNPEAALKSCCHSAVFNKGSFSLMAKILQQLPGLKGEKVRENEAECDEKEEKQAKGNRDEVKDDVSGGRLLCKCLQETIKTKSLLACEKEQLLKFLGLLMMPVIAVEGEERRQCFLPPQEVVNIFVLPNLSTAGRSLFDTELSLQLLHTALGVDVQQPASSPHWLLDCSPFPLLYILAQLHNQALRFWEQPLEGTVCHWSMDTKELLESVLASLAKVVGAEVAAAPSSWSRALFWLYNKMEELDWAVRFHLKPVWGEHFKNEVPLSLLTVCDLPEQEWSGLDLPQYGQGSGLLAWMECCSISDSLRATMLSCLSLDQRRTDHVGMFSKGLLVALTQTLPWCSVSQWSRLLGTLRELITSGRLHVPFSLEYVDYLPLMDLRRFSCDLRLSVLLLRVLQLLCGSSCSDWLSADGWAHVGRLYAHAVREMMNSVRAKLPLPSSGAWTASASTPPKTPASRDSNPSCTSVKVTKPTIDSPTEAEGLKESHKEEEVETTLSQEVLFVLSQLFCHVQHIQVMMPGGRSEPLFLSSLEILSHYEAVMTAFPESSSPLESDNTRHFFTTITDNLESEEMKVVLQQKIAQLVSAGAR
;
A
#
# COMPACT_ATOMS: atom_id res chain seq x y z
N MET A 1 11.92 -71.67 -26.33
CA MET A 1 12.89 -70.76 -26.98
C MET A 1 13.88 -71.59 -27.78
N GLU A 2 14.07 -71.27 -29.05
CA GLU A 2 15.04 -71.93 -29.93
C GLU A 2 16.48 -71.68 -29.44
N LYS A 3 17.34 -72.70 -29.54
CA LYS A 3 18.71 -72.73 -29.02
C LYS A 3 19.54 -71.53 -29.53
N ASP A 4 19.34 -71.13 -30.77
CA ASP A 4 20.09 -70.04 -31.42
C ASP A 4 19.74 -68.65 -30.85
N SER A 5 18.48 -68.45 -30.45
CA SER A 5 18.05 -67.21 -29.80
C SER A 5 18.65 -67.07 -28.39
N ALA A 6 18.90 -68.18 -27.71
CA ALA A 6 19.54 -68.18 -26.39
C ALA A 6 21.04 -67.84 -26.48
N VAL A 7 21.74 -68.31 -27.52
CA VAL A 7 23.16 -67.97 -27.79
C VAL A 7 23.30 -66.47 -28.04
N LEU A 8 22.45 -65.89 -28.88
CA LEU A 8 22.47 -64.45 -29.17
C LEU A 8 22.13 -63.60 -27.93
N GLN A 9 21.14 -64.02 -27.13
CA GLN A 9 20.74 -63.32 -25.91
C GLN A 9 21.82 -63.37 -24.82
N GLY A 10 22.54 -64.50 -24.71
CA GLY A 10 23.71 -64.64 -23.84
C GLY A 10 24.84 -63.69 -24.23
N ALA A 11 25.10 -63.52 -25.53
CA ALA A 11 26.12 -62.61 -26.04
C ALA A 11 25.81 -61.12 -25.74
N PHE A 12 24.53 -60.70 -25.87
CA PHE A 12 24.12 -59.34 -25.49
C PHE A 12 24.19 -59.08 -23.99
N LEU A 13 23.90 -60.09 -23.15
CA LEU A 13 24.09 -59.99 -21.70
C LEU A 13 25.56 -59.87 -21.31
N LEU A 14 26.45 -60.60 -22.00
CA LEU A 14 27.88 -60.52 -21.78
C LEU A 14 28.43 -59.16 -22.24
N ALA A 15 28.00 -58.67 -23.40
CA ALA A 15 28.31 -57.33 -23.90
C ALA A 15 27.83 -56.23 -22.94
N SER A 16 26.63 -56.37 -22.38
CA SER A 16 26.08 -55.44 -21.39
C SER A 16 26.88 -55.42 -20.08
N LYS A 17 27.43 -56.56 -19.63
CA LYS A 17 28.30 -56.61 -18.45
C LYS A 17 29.67 -55.98 -18.71
N LEU A 18 30.20 -56.12 -19.93
CA LEU A 18 31.47 -55.50 -20.34
C LEU A 18 31.37 -53.97 -20.48
N CYS A 19 30.16 -53.42 -20.56
CA CYS A 19 29.89 -51.97 -20.60
C CYS A 19 29.82 -51.28 -19.23
N LEU A 20 29.76 -52.00 -18.10
CA LEU A 20 29.65 -51.34 -16.79
C LEU A 20 30.94 -50.57 -16.45
N PRO A 21 30.81 -49.32 -15.94
CA PRO A 21 29.64 -48.76 -15.27
C PRO A 21 28.67 -47.95 -16.18
N SER A 22 28.84 -47.97 -17.51
CA SER A 22 28.01 -47.20 -18.46
C SER A 22 26.89 -48.05 -19.09
N ALA A 23 25.76 -47.42 -19.43
CA ALA A 23 24.67 -48.08 -20.16
C ALA A 23 25.05 -48.31 -21.64
N LEU A 24 24.53 -49.36 -22.27
CA LEU A 24 24.83 -49.72 -23.67
C LEU A 24 24.54 -48.60 -24.69
N SER A 25 23.64 -47.67 -24.35
CA SER A 25 23.29 -46.48 -25.14
C SER A 25 24.37 -45.39 -25.18
N SER A 26 25.38 -45.43 -24.30
CA SER A 26 26.45 -44.43 -24.22
C SER A 26 27.79 -44.85 -24.82
N LEU A 27 27.82 -45.95 -25.59
CA LEU A 27 29.02 -46.48 -26.24
C LEU A 27 29.58 -45.54 -27.31
N GLN A 28 30.88 -45.21 -27.23
CA GLN A 28 31.57 -44.51 -28.30
C GLN A 28 32.15 -45.50 -29.31
N LYS A 29 32.39 -45.04 -30.55
CA LYS A 29 32.82 -45.87 -31.69
C LYS A 29 34.10 -46.68 -31.41
N MET A 30 34.97 -46.21 -30.52
CA MET A 30 36.20 -46.88 -30.08
C MET A 30 35.97 -48.08 -29.17
N ASP A 31 34.91 -48.06 -28.35
CA ASP A 31 34.58 -49.11 -27.38
C ASP A 31 33.94 -50.34 -28.03
N TRP A 32 33.48 -50.19 -29.29
CA TRP A 32 32.85 -51.26 -30.06
C TRP A 32 33.79 -52.43 -30.35
N SER A 33 35.10 -52.16 -30.42
CA SER A 33 36.14 -53.19 -30.57
C SER A 33 36.13 -54.21 -29.43
N ARG A 34 35.70 -53.80 -28.24
CA ARG A 34 35.72 -54.59 -27.00
C ARG A 34 34.36 -55.22 -26.68
N VAL A 35 33.27 -54.53 -27.02
CA VAL A 35 31.88 -54.92 -26.70
C VAL A 35 31.18 -55.64 -27.86
N GLY A 36 31.57 -55.38 -29.10
CA GLY A 36 30.99 -55.99 -30.29
C GLY A 36 31.48 -57.42 -30.55
N HIS A 37 32.65 -57.80 -30.04
CA HIS A 37 33.26 -59.12 -30.31
C HIS A 37 32.37 -60.31 -29.89
N PRO A 38 31.80 -60.36 -28.67
CA PRO A 38 30.93 -61.47 -28.26
C PRO A 38 29.67 -61.60 -29.12
N VAL A 39 29.11 -60.47 -29.58
CA VAL A 39 27.90 -60.43 -30.42
C VAL A 39 28.22 -60.90 -31.84
N VAL A 40 29.36 -60.47 -32.42
CA VAL A 40 29.80 -60.92 -33.76
C VAL A 40 30.17 -62.40 -33.76
N GLU A 41 30.75 -62.90 -32.67
CA GLU A 41 31.13 -64.30 -32.52
C GLU A 41 29.91 -65.21 -32.35
N ALA A 42 28.92 -64.80 -31.55
CA ALA A 42 27.63 -65.49 -31.47
C ALA A 42 26.89 -65.49 -32.81
N VAL A 43 26.93 -64.40 -33.57
CA VAL A 43 26.35 -64.36 -34.93
C VAL A 43 27.11 -65.29 -35.88
N ARG A 44 28.44 -65.38 -35.77
CA ARG A 44 29.27 -66.29 -36.57
C ARG A 44 28.98 -67.76 -36.23
N GLU A 45 28.80 -68.07 -34.94
CA GLU A 45 28.42 -69.39 -34.44
C GLU A 45 27.03 -69.80 -34.94
N ILE A 46 26.06 -68.87 -34.93
CA ILE A 46 24.70 -69.11 -35.43
C ILE A 46 24.67 -69.24 -36.97
N CYS A 47 25.51 -68.49 -37.69
CA CYS A 47 25.46 -68.46 -39.15
C CYS A 47 26.28 -69.56 -39.85
N GLY A 48 27.22 -70.22 -39.17
CA GLY A 48 28.09 -71.27 -39.73
C GLY A 48 29.01 -70.75 -40.85
N GLN A 49 30.27 -71.19 -40.88
CA GLN A 49 31.16 -70.93 -42.01
C GLN A 49 30.84 -71.93 -43.13
N GLU A 50 29.86 -71.64 -43.98
CA GLU A 50 29.81 -72.14 -45.37
C GLU A 50 28.70 -71.45 -46.18
N GLU A 51 29.00 -71.22 -47.46
CA GLU A 51 28.36 -70.24 -48.32
C GLU A 51 26.90 -70.56 -48.72
N LEU A 52 26.13 -69.47 -48.90
CA LEU A 52 24.91 -69.36 -49.69
C LEU A 52 23.71 -70.21 -49.23
N ASN A 53 23.04 -69.78 -48.17
CA ASN A 53 21.63 -70.08 -47.96
C ASN A 53 20.84 -68.84 -47.50
N THR A 54 19.61 -68.71 -48.02
CA THR A 54 18.65 -67.62 -47.80
C THR A 54 18.33 -67.35 -46.32
N THR A 55 18.61 -68.30 -45.43
CA THR A 55 18.52 -68.19 -43.98
C THR A 55 19.52 -67.18 -43.39
N ALA A 56 20.73 -67.04 -43.96
CA ALA A 56 21.74 -66.07 -43.47
C ALA A 56 21.30 -64.61 -43.68
N SER A 57 20.55 -64.31 -44.75
CA SER A 57 19.98 -62.96 -44.97
C SER A 57 18.79 -62.66 -44.03
N CYS A 58 18.03 -63.68 -43.62
CA CYS A 58 16.93 -63.54 -42.66
C CYS A 58 17.48 -63.22 -41.27
N TRP A 59 18.56 -63.90 -40.85
CA TRP A 59 19.21 -63.61 -39.57
C TRP A 59 19.92 -62.26 -39.54
N LYS A 60 20.61 -61.84 -40.62
CA LYS A 60 21.16 -60.47 -40.70
C LYS A 60 20.07 -59.40 -40.53
N LYS A 61 18.90 -59.55 -41.15
CA LYS A 61 17.77 -58.62 -40.98
C LYS A 61 17.16 -58.71 -39.58
N LYS A 62 16.92 -59.90 -39.04
CA LYS A 62 16.39 -60.09 -37.68
C LYS A 62 17.33 -59.53 -36.61
N THR A 63 18.64 -59.73 -36.73
CA THR A 63 19.62 -59.20 -35.79
C THR A 63 19.69 -57.68 -35.86
N VAL A 64 19.63 -57.07 -37.05
CA VAL A 64 19.52 -55.60 -37.20
C VAL A 64 18.22 -55.09 -36.58
N CYS A 65 17.08 -55.76 -36.80
CA CYS A 65 15.80 -55.38 -36.19
C CYS A 65 15.81 -55.50 -34.67
N VAL A 66 16.40 -56.55 -34.09
CA VAL A 66 16.48 -56.75 -32.62
C VAL A 66 17.44 -55.75 -31.97
N VAL A 67 18.56 -55.46 -32.64
CA VAL A 67 19.51 -54.41 -32.20
C VAL A 67 18.84 -53.04 -32.23
N TRP A 68 18.09 -52.71 -33.30
CA TRP A 68 17.34 -51.46 -33.40
C TRP A 68 16.16 -51.40 -32.42
N LEU A 69 15.40 -52.49 -32.21
CA LEU A 69 14.33 -52.55 -31.21
C LEU A 69 14.88 -52.27 -29.81
N LYS A 70 16.04 -52.84 -29.45
CA LYS A 70 16.64 -52.63 -28.12
C LYS A 70 17.37 -51.29 -27.95
N LEU A 71 17.85 -50.68 -29.04
CA LEU A 71 18.44 -49.33 -29.01
C LEU A 71 17.37 -48.23 -28.97
N LEU A 72 16.18 -48.49 -29.52
CA LEU A 72 15.05 -47.54 -29.55
C LEU A 72 14.07 -47.70 -28.38
N CYS A 73 13.96 -48.88 -27.76
CA CYS A 73 13.12 -49.06 -26.57
C CYS A 73 13.89 -48.67 -25.28
N GLY A 74 14.17 -47.38 -25.14
CA GLY A 74 14.28 -46.71 -23.85
C GLY A 74 12.93 -46.08 -23.53
N GLU A 75 12.39 -46.44 -22.37
CA GLU A 75 11.13 -45.95 -21.78
C GLU A 75 9.85 -46.25 -22.60
N ALA A 76 8.81 -46.62 -21.85
CA ALA A 76 7.60 -47.21 -22.37
C ALA A 76 6.75 -46.15 -23.09
N GLU A 77 6.74 -46.20 -24.41
CA GLU A 77 5.57 -45.83 -25.19
C GLU A 77 5.33 -46.99 -26.15
N GLU A 78 4.35 -47.84 -25.80
CA GLU A 78 3.59 -48.53 -26.82
C GLU A 78 3.19 -47.47 -27.83
N ASP A 79 3.57 -47.66 -29.09
CA ASP A 79 3.15 -46.82 -30.20
C ASP A 79 1.62 -46.99 -30.32
N VAL A 80 0.91 -46.22 -29.50
CA VAL A 80 -0.53 -46.09 -29.50
C VAL A 80 -0.95 -45.80 -30.92
N GLU A 81 -0.18 -45.04 -31.70
CA GLU A 81 -0.52 -44.62 -33.06
C GLU A 81 -0.72 -45.79 -34.05
N THR A 82 0.00 -46.90 -33.90
CA THR A 82 -0.17 -48.09 -34.76
C THR A 82 -1.29 -49.03 -34.28
N SER A 83 -1.47 -49.20 -32.97
CA SER A 83 -2.66 -49.87 -32.39
C SER A 83 -3.97 -49.07 -32.65
N TRP A 84 -3.84 -47.75 -32.63
CA TRP A 84 -4.88 -46.74 -32.85
C TRP A 84 -5.31 -46.72 -34.31
N ARG A 85 -4.38 -46.75 -35.28
CA ARG A 85 -4.72 -46.89 -36.71
C ARG A 85 -5.32 -48.25 -37.07
N GLU A 86 -5.07 -49.29 -36.28
CA GLU A 86 -5.63 -50.63 -36.48
C GLU A 86 -6.96 -50.87 -35.75
N ASN A 87 -7.43 -49.91 -34.95
CA ASN A 87 -8.72 -49.99 -34.25
C ASN A 87 -9.90 -49.76 -35.22
N PRO A 88 -10.92 -50.64 -35.28
CA PRO A 88 -12.08 -50.45 -36.15
C PRO A 88 -12.88 -49.15 -35.87
N PHE A 89 -12.66 -48.50 -34.73
CA PHE A 89 -13.25 -47.21 -34.37
C PHE A 89 -12.32 -46.00 -34.64
N PHE A 90 -11.13 -46.21 -35.22
CA PHE A 90 -10.24 -45.15 -35.70
C PHE A 90 -10.93 -44.09 -36.58
N PRO A 91 -11.89 -44.43 -37.45
CA PRO A 91 -12.64 -43.45 -38.25
C PRO A 91 -13.77 -42.73 -37.48
N LEU A 92 -14.02 -43.01 -36.20
CA LEU A 92 -14.92 -42.17 -35.37
C LEU A 92 -14.21 -40.91 -34.86
N LEU A 93 -12.87 -40.94 -34.82
CA LEU A 93 -12.09 -40.14 -33.87
C LEU A 93 -11.58 -38.81 -34.43
N ASN A 94 -11.75 -38.52 -35.73
CA ASN A 94 -11.13 -37.33 -36.35
C ASN A 94 -12.07 -36.39 -37.12
N GLY A 95 -13.39 -36.46 -36.93
CA GLY A 95 -14.28 -35.46 -37.49
C GLY A 95 -15.62 -35.35 -36.78
N LEU A 96 -15.98 -34.16 -36.31
CA LEU A 96 -17.37 -33.77 -36.01
C LEU A 96 -18.40 -34.15 -37.11
N PRO A 97 -18.03 -34.38 -38.39
CA PRO A 97 -18.95 -34.96 -39.39
C PRO A 97 -19.20 -36.49 -39.30
N GLU A 98 -18.43 -37.27 -38.51
CA GLU A 98 -18.49 -38.76 -38.49
C GLU A 98 -19.41 -39.33 -37.39
N ILE A 99 -19.77 -38.56 -36.36
CA ILE A 99 -20.59 -39.06 -35.23
C ILE A 99 -22.00 -39.49 -35.67
N CYS A 100 -22.58 -38.79 -36.65
CA CYS A 100 -23.90 -39.11 -37.20
C CYS A 100 -23.88 -40.45 -37.95
N VAL A 101 -22.83 -40.71 -38.73
CA VAL A 101 -22.67 -41.95 -39.51
C VAL A 101 -22.56 -43.15 -38.58
N GLU A 102 -21.86 -42.99 -37.47
CA GLU A 102 -21.59 -44.07 -36.52
C GLU A 102 -22.77 -44.29 -35.58
N LEU A 103 -23.49 -43.22 -35.23
CA LEU A 103 -24.77 -43.32 -34.57
C LEU A 103 -25.82 -44.01 -35.44
N GLU A 104 -25.87 -43.72 -36.75
CA GLU A 104 -26.73 -44.44 -37.70
C GLU A 104 -26.38 -45.93 -37.78
N ARG A 105 -25.09 -46.29 -37.71
CA ARG A 105 -24.66 -47.69 -37.63
C ARG A 105 -25.07 -48.34 -36.31
N LEU A 106 -24.94 -47.65 -35.18
CA LEU A 106 -25.43 -48.12 -33.88
C LEU A 106 -26.94 -48.36 -33.93
N VAL A 107 -27.71 -47.41 -34.48
CA VAL A 107 -29.16 -47.54 -34.65
C VAL A 107 -29.50 -48.71 -35.58
N HIS A 108 -28.77 -48.90 -36.67
CA HIS A 108 -28.96 -50.04 -37.57
C HIS A 108 -28.64 -51.38 -36.86
N HIS A 109 -27.62 -51.40 -35.99
CA HIS A 109 -27.26 -52.57 -35.19
C HIS A 109 -28.33 -52.90 -34.14
N VAL A 110 -28.79 -51.91 -33.38
CA VAL A 110 -29.87 -52.10 -32.39
C VAL A 110 -31.17 -52.53 -33.08
N LYS A 111 -31.45 -52.04 -34.29
CA LYS A 111 -32.60 -52.46 -35.13
C LYS A 111 -32.40 -53.79 -35.86
N SER A 112 -31.20 -54.37 -35.84
CA SER A 112 -30.94 -55.64 -36.54
C SER A 112 -31.59 -56.78 -35.77
N SER A 113 -32.54 -57.47 -36.43
CA SER A 113 -33.43 -58.43 -35.79
C SER A 113 -32.69 -59.62 -35.16
N PRO A 114 -33.03 -60.05 -33.92
CA PRO A 114 -34.07 -59.50 -33.05
C PRO A 114 -33.56 -58.40 -32.10
N THR A 115 -34.23 -57.25 -32.08
CA THR A 115 -34.01 -56.17 -31.09
C THR A 115 -34.53 -56.60 -29.72
N ARG A 116 -33.67 -56.61 -28.70
CA ARG A 116 -34.02 -56.92 -27.30
C ARG A 116 -34.12 -55.64 -26.48
N GLU A 117 -34.82 -55.70 -25.35
CA GLU A 117 -34.95 -54.58 -24.42
C GLU A 117 -33.59 -54.12 -23.87
N ASP A 118 -32.62 -55.04 -23.73
CA ASP A 118 -31.24 -54.71 -23.35
C ASP A 118 -30.52 -53.87 -24.42
N ASP A 119 -30.84 -54.05 -25.70
CA ASP A 119 -30.28 -53.26 -26.79
C ASP A 119 -30.83 -51.82 -26.77
N VAL A 120 -32.11 -51.66 -26.38
CA VAL A 120 -32.73 -50.35 -26.15
C VAL A 120 -32.13 -49.67 -24.91
N ARG A 121 -31.83 -50.42 -23.84
CA ARG A 121 -31.13 -49.89 -22.66
C ARG A 121 -29.72 -49.39 -23.01
N LEU A 122 -28.94 -50.19 -23.74
CA LEU A 122 -27.62 -49.78 -24.24
C LEU A 122 -27.72 -48.51 -25.08
N PHE A 123 -28.72 -48.41 -25.97
CA PHE A 123 -28.96 -47.21 -26.77
C PHE A 123 -29.22 -45.97 -25.91
N LEU A 124 -30.06 -46.07 -24.87
CA LEU A 124 -30.37 -44.97 -23.95
C LEU A 124 -29.16 -44.58 -23.07
N GLU A 125 -28.34 -45.55 -22.64
CA GLU A 125 -27.11 -45.29 -21.89
C GLU A 125 -26.08 -44.54 -22.76
N VAL A 126 -25.91 -44.96 -24.02
CA VAL A 126 -25.05 -44.26 -24.98
C VAL A 126 -25.55 -42.85 -25.23
N TRP A 127 -26.85 -42.65 -25.43
CA TRP A 127 -27.45 -41.32 -25.56
C TRP A 127 -27.14 -40.46 -24.33
N LEU A 128 -27.44 -40.94 -23.13
CA LEU A 128 -27.22 -40.17 -21.89
C LEU A 128 -25.75 -39.77 -21.70
N GLU A 129 -24.80 -40.67 -21.96
CA GLU A 129 -23.38 -40.37 -21.86
C GLU A 129 -22.89 -39.41 -22.95
N LEU A 130 -23.42 -39.50 -24.18
CA LEU A 130 -23.17 -38.51 -25.23
C LEU A 130 -23.59 -37.09 -24.78
N TRP A 131 -24.70 -36.99 -24.03
CA TRP A 131 -25.20 -35.71 -23.50
C TRP A 131 -24.43 -35.19 -22.28
N LYS A 132 -23.82 -36.08 -21.48
CA LYS A 132 -22.96 -35.69 -20.35
C LYS A 132 -21.61 -35.10 -20.78
N GLY A 133 -21.11 -35.46 -21.97
CA GLY A 133 -19.88 -34.92 -22.53
C GLY A 133 -18.61 -35.36 -21.78
N ARG A 134 -17.46 -34.77 -22.13
CA ARG A 134 -16.15 -35.08 -21.52
C ARG A 134 -16.06 -34.55 -20.09
N ASN A 135 -15.31 -35.25 -19.25
CA ASN A 135 -15.03 -34.81 -17.88
C ASN A 135 -13.87 -33.79 -17.91
N GLU A 136 -14.19 -32.49 -17.97
CA GLU A 136 -13.20 -31.39 -18.08
C GLU A 136 -12.21 -31.31 -16.89
N GLN A 137 -12.46 -32.02 -15.78
CA GLN A 137 -11.72 -31.92 -14.52
C GLN A 137 -10.40 -32.72 -14.43
N LYS A 138 -10.05 -33.54 -15.42
CA LYS A 138 -8.73 -34.21 -15.46
C LYS A 138 -7.81 -33.52 -16.47
N VAL A 139 -7.19 -32.43 -16.04
CA VAL A 139 -6.06 -31.84 -16.78
C VAL A 139 -4.89 -32.83 -16.70
N GLY A 140 -4.67 -33.58 -17.78
CA GLY A 140 -3.52 -34.49 -17.94
C GLY A 140 -3.83 -35.98 -18.05
N GLY A 141 -5.10 -36.39 -18.06
CA GLY A 141 -5.50 -37.77 -18.38
C GLY A 141 -6.49 -37.79 -19.53
N GLU A 142 -6.14 -38.44 -20.63
CA GLU A 142 -7.06 -38.71 -21.75
C GLU A 142 -8.15 -39.69 -21.30
N ASP A 143 -9.14 -39.23 -20.53
CA ASP A 143 -10.44 -39.89 -20.49
C ASP A 143 -11.13 -39.59 -21.84
N SER A 144 -10.71 -40.32 -22.88
CA SER A 144 -11.26 -40.20 -24.22
C SER A 144 -12.69 -40.75 -24.27
N ILE A 145 -13.45 -40.39 -25.32
CA ILE A 145 -14.78 -40.97 -25.60
C ILE A 145 -14.70 -42.53 -25.64
N GLU A 146 -13.51 -43.08 -25.94
CA GLU A 146 -13.23 -44.52 -25.96
C GLU A 146 -13.29 -45.14 -24.55
N ALA A 147 -12.76 -44.46 -23.52
CA ALA A 147 -12.83 -44.93 -22.13
C ALA A 147 -14.28 -44.92 -21.59
N MET A 148 -15.10 -43.96 -22.04
CA MET A 148 -16.52 -43.87 -21.72
C MET A 148 -17.30 -45.05 -22.30
N PHE A 149 -17.15 -45.34 -23.59
CA PHE A 149 -17.80 -46.48 -24.24
C PHE A 149 -17.30 -47.82 -23.66
N ALA A 150 -15.99 -47.97 -23.42
CA ALA A 150 -15.42 -49.19 -22.83
C ALA A 150 -15.93 -49.43 -21.40
N LYS A 151 -16.07 -48.37 -20.57
CA LYS A 151 -16.59 -48.46 -19.20
C LYS A 151 -18.06 -48.85 -19.17
N GLN A 152 -18.89 -48.32 -20.07
CA GLN A 152 -20.31 -48.70 -20.15
C GLN A 152 -20.49 -50.12 -20.69
N PHE A 153 -19.72 -50.49 -21.71
CA PHE A 153 -19.73 -51.86 -22.23
C PHE A 153 -19.26 -52.87 -21.17
N ALA A 154 -18.26 -52.52 -20.35
CA ALA A 154 -17.82 -53.32 -19.22
C ALA A 154 -18.89 -53.44 -18.11
N ARG A 155 -19.62 -52.36 -17.80
CA ARG A 155 -20.76 -52.38 -16.86
C ARG A 155 -21.87 -53.32 -17.35
N LEU A 156 -22.26 -53.23 -18.62
CA LEU A 156 -23.28 -54.10 -19.22
C LEU A 156 -22.83 -55.57 -19.26
N SER A 157 -21.55 -55.82 -19.59
CA SER A 157 -20.95 -57.16 -19.56
C SER A 157 -20.90 -57.75 -18.14
N SER A 158 -20.80 -56.91 -17.10
CA SER A 158 -20.82 -57.34 -15.70
C SER A 158 -22.22 -57.65 -15.17
N MET A 159 -23.25 -57.04 -15.75
CA MET A 159 -24.66 -57.25 -15.38
C MET A 159 -25.28 -58.46 -16.10
N SER A 160 -24.79 -58.81 -17.29
CA SER A 160 -25.23 -60.01 -18.01
C SER A 160 -24.36 -61.22 -17.69
N SER A 161 -24.82 -62.12 -16.82
CA SER A 161 -24.10 -63.35 -16.44
C SER A 161 -24.05 -64.44 -17.53
N SER A 162 -24.49 -64.14 -18.75
CA SER A 162 -24.51 -65.08 -19.86
C SER A 162 -24.05 -64.40 -21.15
N LEU A 163 -22.77 -64.55 -21.50
CA LEU A 163 -22.23 -64.72 -22.88
C LEU A 163 -20.69 -64.59 -22.84
N SER A 164 -19.99 -65.62 -23.33
CA SER A 164 -18.53 -65.60 -23.51
C SER A 164 -18.13 -64.72 -24.70
N PRO A 165 -17.04 -63.94 -24.64
CA PRO A 165 -16.64 -63.10 -25.76
C PRO A 165 -16.00 -63.95 -26.87
N GLN A 166 -16.77 -64.27 -27.92
CA GLN A 166 -16.17 -64.72 -29.18
C GLN A 166 -15.78 -63.48 -29.99
N ALA A 167 -14.48 -63.32 -30.23
CA ALA A 167 -13.90 -62.26 -31.04
C ALA A 167 -14.57 -62.19 -32.42
N ALA A 168 -15.18 -61.05 -32.75
CA ALA A 168 -15.77 -60.79 -34.05
C ALA A 168 -14.66 -60.79 -35.13
N LYS A 169 -14.76 -61.72 -36.07
CA LYS A 169 -13.88 -61.77 -37.26
C LYS A 169 -14.10 -60.51 -38.10
N ARG A 170 -13.01 -59.77 -38.32
CA ARG A 170 -12.80 -58.66 -39.28
C ARG A 170 -13.95 -58.47 -40.29
N PHE A 171 -14.73 -57.41 -40.10
CA PHE A 171 -15.59 -56.85 -41.14
C PHE A 171 -14.71 -56.26 -42.25
N LYS A 172 -14.79 -56.82 -43.46
CA LYS A 172 -14.17 -56.26 -44.66
C LYS A 172 -15.04 -55.10 -45.13
N LEU A 173 -14.53 -53.88 -45.04
CA LEU A 173 -15.20 -52.67 -45.49
C LEU A 173 -15.03 -52.51 -47.01
N ASP A 174 -16.02 -52.91 -47.82
CA ASP A 174 -16.01 -52.65 -49.26
C ASP A 174 -16.20 -51.14 -49.51
N THR A 175 -15.11 -50.47 -49.84
CA THR A 175 -15.05 -49.02 -50.11
C THR A 175 -15.47 -48.72 -51.56
N SER A 176 -16.70 -49.07 -51.92
CA SER A 176 -17.27 -48.65 -53.20
C SER A 176 -18.78 -48.45 -53.10
N ASN A 177 -19.18 -47.31 -52.54
CA ASN A 177 -20.44 -46.67 -52.92
C ASN A 177 -20.23 -45.16 -53.02
N PRO A 178 -20.86 -44.49 -53.99
CA PRO A 178 -20.57 -43.11 -54.31
C PRO A 178 -20.98 -42.21 -53.15
N MET A 179 -20.17 -41.18 -52.89
CA MET A 179 -20.49 -40.03 -52.05
C MET A 179 -21.93 -39.57 -52.36
N ILE A 180 -22.86 -39.87 -51.46
CA ILE A 180 -24.05 -39.06 -51.28
C ILE A 180 -23.58 -37.93 -50.38
N SER A 181 -23.47 -36.74 -50.95
CA SER A 181 -23.37 -35.49 -50.19
C SER A 181 -24.61 -35.34 -49.31
N SER A 182 -24.56 -35.88 -48.09
CA SER A 182 -25.54 -35.56 -47.05
C SER A 182 -25.06 -34.30 -46.33
N PRO A 183 -25.87 -33.24 -46.23
CA PRO A 183 -25.52 -32.06 -45.45
C PRO A 183 -25.50 -32.44 -43.95
N ALA A 184 -24.47 -31.96 -43.28
CA ALA A 184 -24.09 -32.25 -41.92
C ALA A 184 -25.15 -31.94 -40.85
N ASN A 185 -25.12 -32.76 -39.78
CA ASN A 185 -25.44 -32.46 -38.37
C ASN A 185 -26.92 -32.36 -37.96
N ASP A 186 -27.55 -33.49 -37.58
CA ASP A 186 -28.70 -33.48 -36.68
C ASP A 186 -28.77 -34.75 -35.79
N VAL A 187 -27.89 -34.83 -34.79
CA VAL A 187 -27.75 -35.97 -33.87
C VAL A 187 -29.04 -36.24 -33.08
N LEU A 188 -29.71 -35.17 -32.62
CA LEU A 188 -30.97 -35.27 -31.88
C LEU A 188 -32.08 -35.89 -32.75
N TYR A 189 -32.13 -35.52 -34.04
CA TYR A 189 -33.06 -36.11 -34.99
C TYR A 189 -32.88 -37.63 -35.13
N ILE A 190 -31.63 -38.10 -35.27
CA ILE A 190 -31.33 -39.54 -35.40
C ILE A 190 -31.79 -40.29 -34.14
N LEU A 191 -31.48 -39.77 -32.95
CA LEU A 191 -31.81 -40.39 -31.66
C LEU A 191 -33.31 -40.48 -31.42
N LEU A 192 -34.06 -39.39 -31.63
CA LEU A 192 -35.51 -39.37 -31.41
C LEU A 192 -36.27 -40.26 -32.39
N HIS A 193 -35.86 -40.29 -33.66
CA HIS A 193 -36.47 -41.19 -34.64
C HIS A 193 -36.13 -42.66 -34.39
N ALA A 194 -34.90 -42.96 -33.97
CA ALA A 194 -34.53 -44.31 -33.55
C ALA A 194 -35.38 -44.79 -32.37
N LEU A 195 -35.53 -43.96 -31.34
CA LEU A 195 -36.39 -44.28 -30.19
C LEU A 195 -37.85 -44.47 -30.61
N LYS A 196 -38.36 -43.63 -31.52
CA LYS A 196 -39.71 -43.76 -32.06
C LYS A 196 -39.96 -45.11 -32.74
N ASP A 197 -38.98 -45.60 -33.48
CA ASP A 197 -39.05 -46.89 -34.17
C ASP A 197 -38.90 -48.09 -33.21
N MET A 198 -38.26 -47.89 -32.05
CA MET A 198 -38.01 -48.93 -31.05
C MET A 198 -39.06 -48.98 -29.92
N LYS A 199 -40.06 -48.10 -29.94
CA LYS A 199 -41.03 -47.92 -28.85
C LYS A 199 -41.80 -49.18 -28.43
N ASP A 200 -41.99 -50.11 -29.37
CA ASP A 200 -42.75 -51.36 -29.17
C ASP A 200 -41.91 -52.44 -28.45
N HIS A 201 -40.60 -52.23 -28.32
CA HIS A 201 -39.65 -53.14 -27.68
C HIS A 201 -39.37 -52.82 -26.21
N ILE A 202 -39.95 -51.74 -25.67
CA ILE A 202 -39.82 -51.35 -24.26
C ILE A 202 -41.00 -51.93 -23.48
N SER A 203 -40.72 -52.73 -22.46
CA SER A 203 -41.72 -53.40 -21.62
C SER A 203 -41.68 -52.96 -20.16
N SER A 204 -40.59 -52.34 -19.71
CA SER A 204 -40.41 -51.81 -18.36
C SER A 204 -40.89 -50.36 -18.20
N SER A 205 -41.62 -50.08 -17.11
CA SER A 205 -42.01 -48.73 -16.71
C SER A 205 -40.81 -47.83 -16.45
N ASP A 206 -39.79 -48.34 -15.75
CA ASP A 206 -38.58 -47.57 -15.43
C ASP A 206 -37.80 -47.15 -16.70
N LEU A 207 -37.75 -48.04 -17.71
CA LEU A 207 -37.09 -47.76 -18.99
C LEU A 207 -37.88 -46.73 -19.82
N CYS A 208 -39.23 -46.72 -19.74
CA CYS A 208 -40.06 -45.67 -20.34
C CYS A 208 -39.78 -44.30 -19.69
N LEU A 209 -39.72 -44.25 -18.35
CA LEU A 209 -39.43 -43.01 -17.60
C LEU A 209 -38.02 -42.49 -17.92
N GLN A 210 -37.03 -43.39 -18.01
CA GLN A 210 -35.68 -43.05 -18.42
C GLN A 210 -35.63 -42.52 -19.87
N ALA A 211 -36.31 -43.18 -20.81
CA ALA A 211 -36.36 -42.74 -22.20
C ALA A 211 -36.99 -41.36 -22.36
N LEU A 212 -38.09 -41.08 -21.64
CA LEU A 212 -38.76 -39.78 -21.66
C LEU A 212 -37.89 -38.69 -21.03
N SER A 213 -37.23 -38.96 -19.89
CA SER A 213 -36.37 -37.96 -19.23
C SER A 213 -35.17 -37.58 -20.10
N ILE A 214 -34.47 -38.56 -20.69
CA ILE A 214 -33.36 -38.30 -21.62
C ILE A 214 -33.83 -37.50 -22.84
N SER A 215 -34.98 -37.85 -23.40
CA SER A 215 -35.53 -37.17 -24.58
C SER A 215 -35.91 -35.71 -24.28
N LEU A 216 -36.54 -35.45 -23.12
CA LEU A 216 -36.91 -34.11 -22.68
C LEU A 216 -35.68 -33.26 -22.30
N ASP A 217 -34.70 -33.84 -21.62
CA ASP A 217 -33.41 -33.19 -21.33
C ASP A 217 -32.68 -32.80 -22.61
N SER A 218 -32.69 -33.71 -23.60
CA SER A 218 -32.04 -33.48 -24.88
C SER A 218 -32.74 -32.41 -25.71
N LEU A 219 -34.07 -32.39 -25.69
CA LEU A 219 -34.87 -31.33 -26.29
C LEU A 219 -34.59 -29.98 -25.61
N PHE A 220 -34.62 -29.94 -24.28
CA PHE A 220 -34.38 -28.72 -23.51
C PHE A 220 -33.01 -28.12 -23.82
N THR A 221 -31.95 -28.91 -23.67
CA THR A 221 -30.56 -28.46 -23.84
C THR A 221 -30.17 -28.15 -25.29
N ALA A 222 -30.81 -28.79 -26.28
CA ALA A 222 -30.50 -28.56 -27.67
C ALA A 222 -31.34 -27.43 -28.29
N LEU A 223 -32.61 -27.27 -27.90
CA LEU A 223 -33.58 -26.41 -28.61
C LEU A 223 -34.15 -25.26 -27.77
N LEU A 224 -34.13 -25.33 -26.43
CA LEU A 224 -34.77 -24.32 -25.57
C LEU A 224 -33.78 -23.38 -24.86
N ILE A 225 -32.50 -23.75 -24.74
CA ILE A 225 -31.47 -22.91 -24.09
C ILE A 225 -30.26 -22.69 -25.00
N ASP A 226 -29.73 -21.47 -25.02
CA ASP A 226 -28.49 -21.10 -25.73
C ASP A 226 -27.33 -20.73 -24.80
N GLN A 227 -27.60 -20.56 -23.50
CA GLN A 227 -26.61 -20.34 -22.45
C GLN A 227 -26.83 -21.34 -21.30
N GLU A 228 -25.80 -21.61 -20.52
CA GLU A 228 -25.89 -22.46 -19.33
C GLU A 228 -26.81 -21.85 -18.29
N VAL A 229 -27.82 -22.61 -17.88
CA VAL A 229 -28.77 -22.21 -16.84
C VAL A 229 -28.06 -22.32 -15.49
N LYS A 230 -27.62 -21.18 -14.95
CA LYS A 230 -26.95 -21.11 -13.65
C LYS A 230 -27.98 -21.25 -12.52
N LEU A 231 -28.14 -22.46 -12.01
CA LEU A 231 -28.93 -22.72 -10.81
C LEU A 231 -28.23 -22.15 -9.55
N PRO A 232 -28.97 -21.56 -8.59
CA PRO A 232 -28.45 -21.24 -7.27
C PRO A 232 -27.85 -22.48 -6.59
N THR A 233 -26.73 -22.31 -5.88
CA THR A 233 -26.01 -23.42 -5.24
C THR A 233 -26.90 -24.20 -4.25
N LYS A 234 -27.82 -23.50 -3.57
CA LYS A 234 -28.78 -24.12 -2.66
C LYS A 234 -29.73 -25.08 -3.38
N GLU A 235 -30.22 -24.71 -4.57
CA GLU A 235 -31.06 -25.58 -5.38
C GLU A 235 -30.27 -26.76 -5.95
N LYS A 236 -29.05 -26.52 -6.45
CA LYS A 236 -28.13 -27.60 -6.89
C LYS A 236 -27.92 -28.62 -5.79
N MET A 237 -27.65 -28.16 -4.57
CA MET A 237 -27.49 -29.02 -3.40
C MET A 237 -28.76 -29.84 -3.13
N GLN A 238 -29.95 -29.25 -3.15
CA GLN A 238 -31.20 -29.98 -2.89
C GLN A 238 -31.45 -31.07 -3.92
N ILE A 239 -31.18 -30.78 -5.20
CA ILE A 239 -31.32 -31.73 -6.29
C ILE A 239 -30.31 -32.88 -6.14
N LEU A 240 -29.05 -32.58 -5.83
CA LEU A 240 -28.01 -33.59 -5.63
C LEU A 240 -28.30 -34.46 -4.40
N SER A 241 -28.72 -33.87 -3.29
CA SER A 241 -29.07 -34.61 -2.08
C SER A 241 -30.25 -35.55 -2.31
N LYS A 242 -31.31 -35.10 -3.00
CA LYS A 242 -32.44 -35.97 -3.40
C LYS A 242 -31.99 -37.10 -4.33
N ALA A 243 -31.19 -36.77 -5.34
CA ALA A 243 -30.67 -37.76 -6.31
C ALA A 243 -29.84 -38.85 -5.63
N VAL A 244 -28.96 -38.48 -4.69
CA VAL A 244 -28.12 -39.43 -3.96
C VAL A 244 -28.96 -40.25 -2.97
N SER A 245 -29.89 -39.62 -2.23
CA SER A 245 -30.79 -40.33 -1.30
C SER A 245 -31.64 -41.40 -1.99
N ILE A 246 -32.14 -41.16 -3.20
CA ILE A 246 -32.97 -42.14 -3.93
C ILE A 246 -32.11 -43.29 -4.48
N ARG A 247 -30.84 -43.02 -4.84
CA ARG A 247 -29.90 -44.02 -5.40
C ARG A 247 -29.22 -44.87 -4.33
N GLU A 248 -29.14 -44.39 -3.09
CA GLU A 248 -28.54 -45.11 -1.97
C GLU A 248 -29.46 -46.24 -1.48
N LYS A 249 -29.34 -47.43 -2.09
CA LYS A 249 -30.00 -48.65 -1.59
C LYS A 249 -29.11 -49.34 -0.54
N ASN A 250 -29.39 -49.06 0.74
CA ASN A 250 -29.13 -49.90 1.92
C ASN A 250 -27.71 -50.16 2.49
N ASP A 251 -26.67 -49.36 2.18
CA ASP A 251 -25.33 -49.59 2.81
C ASP A 251 -24.81 -48.48 3.73
N GLY A 252 -25.59 -47.42 3.99
CA GLY A 252 -25.28 -46.40 5.00
C GLY A 252 -23.97 -45.61 4.79
N LYS A 253 -23.29 -45.82 3.66
CA LYS A 253 -22.03 -45.17 3.29
C LYS A 253 -22.19 -44.53 1.92
N LEU A 254 -22.40 -43.22 1.96
CA LEU A 254 -22.52 -42.35 0.80
C LEU A 254 -21.28 -42.52 -0.11
N SER A 255 -21.49 -42.98 -1.34
CA SER A 255 -20.39 -43.25 -2.26
C SER A 255 -20.06 -42.03 -3.11
N LEU A 256 -18.76 -41.73 -3.22
CA LEU A 256 -18.25 -40.59 -3.99
C LEU A 256 -18.66 -40.66 -5.47
N GLU A 257 -18.72 -41.89 -6.03
CA GLU A 257 -19.12 -42.13 -7.40
C GLU A 257 -20.58 -41.71 -7.68
N LEU A 258 -21.49 -41.88 -6.72
CA LEU A 258 -22.89 -41.47 -6.89
C LEU A 258 -23.05 -39.95 -6.91
N ILE A 259 -22.27 -39.21 -6.12
CA ILE A 259 -22.26 -37.74 -6.14
C ILE A 259 -21.73 -37.24 -7.50
N GLN A 260 -20.60 -37.79 -7.95
CA GLN A 260 -20.02 -37.44 -9.25
C GLN A 260 -21.00 -37.75 -10.39
N GLU A 261 -21.67 -38.90 -10.35
CA GLU A 261 -22.70 -39.26 -11.33
C GLU A 261 -23.86 -38.28 -11.33
N ALA A 262 -24.37 -37.91 -10.16
CA ALA A 262 -25.46 -36.96 -10.03
C ALA A 262 -25.06 -35.54 -10.49
N GLN A 263 -23.82 -35.11 -10.25
CA GLN A 263 -23.29 -33.84 -10.79
C GLN A 263 -23.22 -33.86 -12.32
N ARG A 264 -22.76 -34.96 -12.92
CA ARG A 264 -22.74 -35.12 -14.38
C ARG A 264 -24.15 -35.12 -14.97
N ASP A 265 -25.10 -35.82 -14.35
CA ASP A 265 -26.51 -35.81 -14.76
C ASP A 265 -27.11 -34.39 -14.69
N LEU A 266 -26.82 -33.64 -13.62
CA LEU A 266 -27.31 -32.26 -13.44
C LEU A 266 -26.68 -31.30 -14.47
N ARG A 267 -25.38 -31.42 -14.74
CA ARG A 267 -24.70 -30.61 -15.76
C ARG A 267 -25.27 -30.88 -17.16
N ALA A 268 -25.46 -32.15 -17.51
CA ALA A 268 -25.98 -32.58 -18.81
C ALA A 268 -27.39 -32.05 -19.12
N SER A 269 -28.13 -31.66 -18.08
CA SER A 269 -29.52 -31.21 -18.18
C SER A 269 -29.68 -29.68 -18.15
N HIS A 270 -28.61 -28.92 -17.86
CA HIS A 270 -28.62 -27.46 -17.72
C HIS A 270 -27.61 -26.73 -18.63
N ARG A 271 -26.62 -27.44 -19.19
CA ARG A 271 -25.65 -26.89 -20.15
C ARG A 271 -26.18 -27.08 -21.58
N PRO A 272 -26.12 -26.05 -22.46
CA PRO A 272 -26.52 -26.19 -23.85
C PRO A 272 -25.77 -27.34 -24.52
N SER A 273 -26.51 -28.17 -25.24
CA SER A 273 -25.93 -29.30 -25.94
C SER A 273 -25.06 -28.81 -27.09
N GLN A 274 -23.91 -29.46 -27.30
CA GLN A 274 -23.08 -29.29 -28.50
C GLN A 274 -23.80 -29.75 -29.78
N PHE A 275 -24.87 -30.54 -29.65
CA PHE A 275 -25.63 -31.13 -30.73
C PHE A 275 -26.86 -30.27 -31.09
N LYS A 276 -26.63 -29.03 -31.52
CA LYS A 276 -27.70 -28.14 -31.98
C LYS A 276 -28.31 -28.68 -33.28
N PRO A 277 -29.62 -28.96 -33.33
CA PRO A 277 -30.27 -29.49 -34.52
C PRO A 277 -30.34 -28.42 -35.61
N SER A 278 -30.09 -28.83 -36.85
CA SER A 278 -30.13 -27.94 -38.02
C SER A 278 -31.40 -28.11 -38.87
N ARG A 279 -32.08 -29.27 -38.75
CA ARG A 279 -33.26 -29.64 -39.54
C ARG A 279 -34.51 -29.79 -38.67
N MET A 280 -34.34 -30.20 -37.42
CA MET A 280 -35.46 -30.49 -36.53
C MET A 280 -35.97 -29.23 -35.82
N THR A 281 -37.27 -28.94 -35.96
CA THR A 281 -37.92 -27.87 -35.22
C THR A 281 -38.35 -28.33 -33.82
N LEU A 282 -38.44 -27.39 -32.87
CA LEU A 282 -38.97 -27.64 -31.51
C LEU A 282 -40.33 -28.37 -31.55
N ARG A 283 -41.20 -27.99 -32.49
CA ARG A 283 -42.51 -28.62 -32.68
C ARG A 283 -42.40 -30.09 -33.06
N GLU A 284 -41.53 -30.42 -34.00
CA GLU A 284 -41.36 -31.81 -34.46
C GLU A 284 -40.79 -32.69 -33.34
N ALA A 285 -39.83 -32.17 -32.57
CA ALA A 285 -39.25 -32.88 -31.43
C ALA A 285 -40.28 -33.10 -30.31
N LEU A 286 -41.03 -32.06 -29.93
CA LEU A 286 -42.12 -32.16 -28.95
C LEU A 286 -43.16 -33.19 -29.40
N LYS A 287 -43.58 -33.14 -30.67
CA LYS A 287 -44.58 -34.08 -31.20
C LYS A 287 -44.13 -35.53 -31.09
N ILE A 288 -42.86 -35.84 -31.41
CA ILE A 288 -42.33 -37.20 -31.28
C ILE A 288 -42.36 -37.66 -29.81
N ILE A 289 -41.92 -36.81 -28.88
CA ILE A 289 -41.91 -37.12 -27.45
C ILE A 289 -43.33 -37.31 -26.92
N THR A 290 -44.29 -36.48 -27.33
CA THR A 290 -45.70 -36.62 -26.92
C THR A 290 -46.38 -37.82 -27.54
N ASP A 291 -46.08 -38.17 -28.78
CA ASP A 291 -46.56 -39.41 -29.43
C ASP A 291 -46.09 -40.64 -28.64
N LEU A 292 -44.82 -40.64 -28.20
CA LEU A 292 -44.25 -41.71 -27.37
C LEU A 292 -44.89 -41.77 -25.98
N THR A 293 -45.07 -40.61 -25.35
CA THR A 293 -45.73 -40.48 -24.06
C THR A 293 -47.16 -41.02 -24.13
N GLN A 294 -47.94 -40.61 -25.14
CA GLN A 294 -49.32 -41.08 -25.33
C GLN A 294 -49.37 -42.60 -25.61
N PHE A 295 -48.42 -43.12 -26.39
CA PHE A 295 -48.33 -44.54 -26.67
C PHE A 295 -48.07 -45.36 -25.40
N TRP A 296 -47.10 -44.97 -24.58
CA TRP A 296 -46.80 -45.68 -23.32
C TRP A 296 -47.87 -45.47 -22.24
N LEU A 297 -48.56 -44.33 -22.22
CA LEU A 297 -49.75 -44.10 -21.38
C LEU A 297 -50.87 -45.07 -21.74
N ASN A 298 -51.19 -45.19 -23.04
CA ASN A 298 -52.22 -46.10 -23.53
C ASN A 298 -51.87 -47.58 -23.28
N SER A 299 -50.58 -47.92 -23.32
CA SER A 299 -50.06 -49.26 -23.02
C SER A 299 -49.94 -49.58 -21.53
N LYS A 300 -50.35 -48.65 -20.64
CA LYS A 300 -50.24 -48.75 -19.16
C LYS A 300 -48.82 -48.96 -18.64
N LEU A 301 -47.81 -48.58 -19.41
CA LEU A 301 -46.39 -48.72 -19.04
C LEU A 301 -45.89 -47.56 -18.18
N LEU A 302 -46.64 -46.46 -18.07
CA LEU A 302 -46.29 -45.29 -17.26
C LEU A 302 -47.00 -45.26 -15.88
N ALA A 303 -47.45 -46.42 -15.38
CA ALA A 303 -47.99 -46.53 -14.02
C ALA A 303 -46.83 -46.48 -13.00
N VAL A 304 -46.91 -45.54 -12.06
CA VAL A 304 -45.88 -45.30 -11.03
C VAL A 304 -46.30 -45.99 -9.74
N ASP A 305 -45.73 -47.17 -9.47
CA ASP A 305 -45.96 -47.90 -8.22
C ASP A 305 -44.79 -47.77 -7.22
N ASP A 306 -43.58 -47.38 -7.66
CA ASP A 306 -42.38 -47.25 -6.81
C ASP A 306 -41.59 -45.94 -7.06
N LEU A 307 -41.02 -45.38 -5.99
CA LEU A 307 -40.10 -44.23 -6.01
C LEU A 307 -38.75 -44.62 -6.66
N SER A 308 -38.65 -44.47 -7.98
CA SER A 308 -37.41 -44.70 -8.73
C SER A 308 -36.69 -43.38 -9.04
N TYR A 309 -35.37 -43.47 -9.25
CA TYR A 309 -34.56 -42.34 -9.70
C TYR A 309 -35.01 -41.81 -11.08
N SER A 310 -35.52 -42.69 -11.94
CA SER A 310 -36.04 -42.34 -13.27
C SER A 310 -37.32 -41.50 -13.17
N THR A 311 -38.18 -41.77 -12.18
CA THR A 311 -39.36 -40.95 -11.89
C THR A 311 -38.97 -39.52 -11.48
N PHE A 312 -38.01 -39.38 -10.56
CA PHE A 312 -37.49 -38.09 -10.12
C PHE A 312 -36.87 -37.29 -11.27
N ARG A 313 -36.05 -37.92 -12.12
CA ARG A 313 -35.48 -37.26 -13.30
C ARG A 313 -36.54 -36.81 -14.28
N LEU A 314 -37.55 -37.63 -14.54
CA LEU A 314 -38.63 -37.29 -15.47
C LEU A 314 -39.42 -36.08 -14.98
N GLU A 315 -39.76 -36.03 -13.69
CA GLU A 315 -40.44 -34.89 -13.08
C GLU A 315 -39.66 -33.58 -13.31
N GLN A 316 -38.36 -33.57 -13.00
CA GLN A 316 -37.49 -32.41 -13.22
C GLN A 316 -37.39 -32.01 -14.70
N SER A 317 -37.34 -32.99 -15.60
CA SER A 317 -37.23 -32.76 -17.05
C SER A 317 -38.51 -32.15 -17.61
N VAL A 318 -39.68 -32.65 -17.17
CA VAL A 318 -40.98 -32.12 -17.58
C VAL A 318 -41.18 -30.70 -17.01
N GLN A 319 -40.83 -30.45 -15.75
CA GLN A 319 -40.91 -29.12 -15.15
C GLN A 319 -40.07 -28.10 -15.92
N ARG A 320 -38.80 -28.41 -16.23
CA ARG A 320 -37.91 -27.52 -16.99
C ARG A 320 -38.44 -27.19 -18.38
N VAL A 321 -38.93 -28.18 -19.12
CA VAL A 321 -39.50 -27.97 -20.46
C VAL A 321 -40.77 -27.11 -20.40
N LEU A 322 -41.57 -27.23 -19.33
CA LEU A 322 -42.77 -26.43 -19.14
C LEU A 322 -42.50 -24.99 -18.71
N THR A 323 -41.41 -24.71 -17.97
CA THR A 323 -41.07 -23.35 -17.49
C THR A 323 -40.21 -22.55 -18.48
N ALA A 324 -39.39 -23.20 -19.32
CA ALA A 324 -38.53 -22.52 -20.30
C ALA A 324 -39.24 -21.49 -21.21
N PRO A 325 -40.46 -21.78 -21.73
CA PRO A 325 -41.18 -20.84 -22.57
C PRO A 325 -41.63 -19.55 -21.85
N GLU A 326 -41.80 -19.59 -20.52
CA GLU A 326 -42.26 -18.46 -19.70
C GLU A 326 -41.09 -17.52 -19.32
N GLU A 327 -39.87 -18.03 -19.15
CA GLU A 327 -38.66 -17.25 -18.78
C GLU A 327 -37.95 -16.58 -19.98
N ALA A 328 -38.17 -17.06 -21.21
CA ALA A 328 -37.46 -16.62 -22.41
C ALA A 328 -37.86 -15.22 -22.95
N GLY A 329 -38.72 -14.46 -22.26
CA GLY A 329 -39.03 -13.07 -22.59
C GLY A 329 -39.46 -12.82 -24.04
N LEU A 330 -40.09 -13.79 -24.69
CA LEU A 330 -40.59 -13.64 -26.06
C LEU A 330 -41.79 -12.67 -26.04
N PRO A 331 -41.79 -11.60 -26.85
CA PRO A 331 -42.78 -10.53 -26.75
C PRO A 331 -44.20 -11.05 -26.97
N GLU A 332 -45.14 -10.59 -26.12
CA GLU A 332 -46.58 -10.88 -26.08
C GLU A 332 -47.37 -10.58 -27.38
N THR A 333 -46.70 -10.36 -28.52
CA THR A 333 -47.33 -10.05 -29.82
C THR A 333 -47.28 -11.19 -30.84
N MET A 334 -46.79 -12.37 -30.44
CA MET A 334 -47.14 -13.63 -31.09
C MET A 334 -47.91 -14.44 -30.05
N THR A 335 -49.23 -14.29 -30.01
CA THR A 335 -50.14 -15.22 -29.32
C THR A 335 -49.61 -16.63 -29.52
N GLU A 336 -49.40 -17.37 -28.42
CA GLU A 336 -49.24 -18.82 -28.39
C GLU A 336 -49.84 -19.40 -29.67
N SER A 337 -49.02 -19.81 -30.65
CA SER A 337 -49.62 -20.40 -31.84
C SER A 337 -50.43 -21.60 -31.34
N ASP A 338 -51.74 -21.63 -31.62
CA ASP A 338 -52.75 -22.60 -31.15
C ASP A 338 -52.36 -24.09 -31.34
N VAL A 339 -51.19 -24.34 -31.91
CA VAL A 339 -50.69 -25.59 -32.45
C VAL A 339 -49.56 -26.22 -31.61
N GLN A 340 -49.07 -25.59 -30.53
CA GLN A 340 -48.13 -26.22 -29.56
C GLN A 340 -48.78 -26.49 -28.18
N LYS A 341 -49.99 -25.96 -27.99
CA LYS A 341 -50.81 -26.08 -26.78
C LYS A 341 -51.20 -27.53 -26.42
N PRO A 342 -51.55 -28.42 -27.36
CA PRO A 342 -51.94 -29.79 -26.99
C PRO A 342 -50.76 -30.62 -26.47
N GLU A 343 -49.56 -30.45 -27.04
CA GLU A 343 -48.36 -31.16 -26.60
C GLU A 343 -47.95 -30.73 -25.18
N MET A 344 -47.93 -29.43 -24.88
CA MET A 344 -47.63 -28.91 -23.54
C MET A 344 -48.69 -29.29 -22.50
N ASN A 345 -49.97 -29.37 -22.89
CA ASN A 345 -51.03 -29.84 -22.01
C ASN A 345 -50.89 -31.33 -21.66
N LEU A 346 -50.42 -32.16 -22.60
CA LEU A 346 -50.14 -33.57 -22.32
C LEU A 346 -48.99 -33.70 -21.32
N LEU A 347 -47.91 -32.94 -21.47
CA LEU A 347 -46.79 -32.91 -20.51
C LEU A 347 -47.24 -32.41 -19.13
N ARG A 348 -48.12 -31.40 -19.08
CA ARG A 348 -48.73 -30.94 -17.83
C ARG A 348 -49.63 -32.01 -17.18
N GLY A 349 -50.33 -32.80 -18.00
CA GLY A 349 -51.09 -33.96 -17.55
C GLY A 349 -50.19 -35.07 -17.00
N LEU A 350 -49.07 -35.35 -17.67
CA LEU A 350 -48.04 -36.29 -17.23
C LEU A 350 -47.45 -35.84 -15.88
N LEU A 351 -47.07 -34.57 -15.75
CA LEU A 351 -46.55 -34.03 -14.49
C LEU A 351 -47.54 -34.21 -13.33
N LYS A 352 -48.84 -33.96 -13.55
CA LYS A 352 -49.88 -34.19 -12.54
C LYS A 352 -50.06 -35.66 -12.17
N SER A 353 -49.75 -36.57 -13.09
CA SER A 353 -49.81 -38.02 -12.84
C SER A 353 -48.58 -38.56 -12.12
N LEU A 354 -47.46 -37.85 -12.15
CA LEU A 354 -46.26 -38.14 -11.37
C LEU A 354 -46.48 -37.65 -9.93
N ILE A 355 -46.99 -38.51 -9.05
CA ILE A 355 -47.14 -38.18 -7.62
C ILE A 355 -45.78 -38.40 -6.95
N PHE A 356 -45.03 -37.32 -6.75
CA PHE A 356 -43.84 -37.36 -5.91
C PHE A 356 -44.19 -36.90 -4.49
N PRO A 357 -44.08 -37.77 -3.46
CA PRO A 357 -44.12 -37.27 -2.09
C PRO A 357 -42.91 -36.37 -1.89
N THR A 358 -43.10 -35.21 -1.26
CA THR A 358 -42.02 -34.29 -0.92
C THR A 358 -41.04 -35.03 0.00
N ILE A 359 -40.00 -35.65 -0.57
CA ILE A 359 -38.88 -36.15 0.22
C ILE A 359 -38.17 -34.89 0.71
N GLU A 360 -38.48 -34.49 1.94
CA GLU A 360 -37.69 -33.50 2.65
C GLU A 360 -36.32 -34.12 2.91
N THR A 361 -35.31 -33.60 2.22
CA THR A 361 -33.91 -33.94 2.52
C THR A 361 -33.61 -33.46 3.93
N THR A 362 -33.08 -34.35 4.77
CA THR A 362 -32.65 -33.93 6.10
C THR A 362 -31.44 -33.01 5.97
N PRO A 363 -31.32 -31.97 6.82
CA PRO A 363 -30.15 -31.08 6.81
C PRO A 363 -28.83 -31.84 7.02
N GLU A 364 -28.87 -33.00 7.67
CA GLU A 364 -27.72 -33.90 7.81
C GLU A 364 -27.26 -34.51 6.48
N MET A 365 -28.19 -34.88 5.60
CA MET A 365 -27.87 -35.43 4.28
C MET A 365 -27.32 -34.34 3.36
N GLU A 366 -27.88 -33.14 3.43
CA GLU A 366 -27.41 -31.94 2.73
C GLU A 366 -25.98 -31.56 3.14
N ALA A 367 -25.71 -31.55 4.45
CA ALA A 367 -24.37 -31.34 4.98
C ALA A 367 -23.39 -32.43 4.51
N LYS A 368 -23.76 -33.72 4.58
CA LYS A 368 -22.90 -34.83 4.13
C LYS A 368 -22.54 -34.74 2.65
N VAL A 369 -23.51 -34.47 1.77
CA VAL A 369 -23.26 -34.32 0.33
C VAL A 369 -22.32 -33.13 0.08
N THR A 370 -22.61 -31.99 0.70
CA THR A 370 -21.79 -30.78 0.59
C THR A 370 -20.36 -30.98 1.10
N MET A 371 -20.19 -31.62 2.25
CA MET A 371 -18.88 -31.94 2.82
C MET A 371 -18.06 -32.88 1.93
N ASN A 372 -18.71 -33.85 1.26
CA ASN A 372 -18.02 -34.74 0.31
C ASN A 372 -17.60 -33.99 -0.96
N ILE A 373 -18.46 -33.11 -1.49
CA ILE A 373 -18.13 -32.23 -2.63
C ILE A 373 -16.89 -31.39 -2.32
N ILE A 374 -16.84 -30.76 -1.14
CA ILE A 374 -15.72 -29.92 -0.70
C ILE A 374 -14.46 -30.74 -0.42
N SER A 375 -14.57 -31.83 0.36
CA SER A 375 -13.40 -32.65 0.75
C SER A 375 -12.67 -33.26 -0.45
N HIS A 376 -13.43 -33.61 -1.49
CA HIS A 376 -12.89 -34.21 -2.70
C HIS A 376 -12.68 -33.21 -3.85
N ARG A 377 -12.89 -31.91 -3.61
CA ARG A 377 -12.77 -30.82 -4.61
C ARG A 377 -13.50 -31.13 -5.92
N LEU A 378 -14.75 -31.59 -5.80
CA LEU A 378 -15.60 -31.88 -6.95
C LEU A 378 -16.05 -30.59 -7.66
N GLU A 379 -16.84 -30.69 -8.72
CA GLU A 379 -17.36 -29.52 -9.44
C GLU A 379 -18.05 -28.51 -8.53
N ASP A 380 -17.80 -27.22 -8.79
CA ASP A 380 -18.41 -26.07 -8.11
C ASP A 380 -18.13 -26.02 -6.59
N TYR A 381 -17.12 -26.76 -6.08
CA TYR A 381 -16.85 -26.89 -4.65
C TYR A 381 -16.67 -25.57 -3.89
N GLN A 382 -16.26 -24.51 -4.59
CA GLN A 382 -16.08 -23.16 -4.03
C GLN A 382 -17.42 -22.54 -3.62
N SER A 383 -18.41 -22.58 -4.52
CA SER A 383 -19.78 -22.12 -4.25
C SER A 383 -20.44 -22.95 -3.15
N PHE A 384 -20.16 -24.26 -3.12
CA PHE A 384 -20.63 -25.15 -2.03
C PHE A 384 -19.94 -24.83 -0.69
N ALA A 385 -18.68 -24.38 -0.69
CA ALA A 385 -17.99 -23.94 0.52
C ALA A 385 -18.60 -22.64 1.08
N GLU A 386 -18.99 -21.71 0.20
CA GLU A 386 -19.73 -20.49 0.59
C GLU A 386 -21.09 -20.84 1.20
N LEU A 387 -21.87 -21.72 0.55
CA LEU A 387 -23.14 -22.20 1.08
C LEU A 387 -22.94 -22.84 2.47
N CYS A 388 -21.94 -23.71 2.62
CA CYS A 388 -21.58 -24.35 3.88
C CYS A 388 -21.19 -23.34 4.98
N ALA A 389 -20.56 -22.22 4.63
CA ALA A 389 -20.19 -21.18 5.59
C ALA A 389 -21.39 -20.31 6.02
N SER A 390 -22.40 -20.17 5.15
CA SER A 390 -23.59 -19.33 5.37
C SER A 390 -24.75 -20.06 6.08
N GLU A 391 -24.82 -21.39 5.98
CA GLU A 391 -25.98 -22.16 6.39
C GLU A 391 -25.98 -22.47 7.91
N LYS A 392 -26.93 -21.86 8.63
CA LYS A 392 -27.05 -21.97 10.10
C LYS A 392 -27.64 -23.30 10.55
N SER A 393 -28.41 -23.96 9.69
CA SER A 393 -29.13 -25.20 10.00
C SER A 393 -28.22 -26.42 10.12
N TRP A 394 -27.01 -26.37 9.56
CA TRP A 394 -26.02 -27.45 9.62
C TRP A 394 -25.11 -27.38 10.86
N ALA A 395 -25.29 -26.36 11.70
CA ALA A 395 -24.58 -26.16 12.95
C ALA A 395 -25.14 -27.05 14.08
N SER A 396 -25.28 -28.36 13.83
CA SER A 396 -25.58 -29.33 14.88
C SER A 396 -24.36 -29.55 15.80
N PRO A 397 -24.52 -30.07 17.04
CA PRO A 397 -23.55 -29.90 18.13
C PRO A 397 -22.27 -30.78 18.05
N ASP A 398 -21.90 -31.29 16.87
CA ASP A 398 -20.83 -32.27 16.74
C ASP A 398 -19.47 -31.68 16.33
N GLU A 399 -18.41 -32.19 16.96
CA GLU A 399 -17.00 -31.87 16.65
C GLU A 399 -16.62 -32.12 15.17
N GLN A 400 -17.45 -32.87 14.43
CA GLN A 400 -17.23 -33.26 13.04
C GLN A 400 -17.17 -32.08 12.05
N LEU A 401 -18.02 -31.06 12.21
CA LEU A 401 -17.99 -29.87 11.34
C LEU A 401 -16.71 -29.06 11.54
N LEU A 402 -16.26 -28.91 12.80
CA LEU A 402 -15.03 -28.20 13.13
C LEU A 402 -13.79 -28.95 12.62
N ASP A 403 -13.77 -30.27 12.75
CA ASP A 403 -12.69 -31.11 12.20
C ASP A 403 -12.69 -31.09 10.67
N PHE A 404 -13.86 -31.02 10.04
CA PHE A 404 -14.00 -30.88 8.60
C PHE A 404 -13.45 -29.54 8.09
N LEU A 405 -13.82 -28.42 8.74
CA LEU A 405 -13.29 -27.08 8.40
C LEU A 405 -11.78 -27.02 8.58
N GLU A 406 -11.25 -27.63 9.64
CA GLU A 406 -9.81 -27.68 9.91
C GLU A 406 -9.03 -28.49 8.86
N LYS A 407 -9.60 -29.58 8.33
CA LYS A 407 -9.00 -30.37 7.24
C LYS A 407 -9.09 -29.69 5.88
N ASN A 408 -10.11 -28.86 5.66
CA ASN A 408 -10.43 -28.28 4.36
C ASN A 408 -10.20 -26.75 4.28
N LYS A 409 -9.35 -26.18 5.14
CA LYS A 409 -9.08 -24.72 5.21
C LYS A 409 -8.88 -24.05 3.84
N ALA A 410 -8.18 -24.71 2.92
CA ALA A 410 -7.91 -24.20 1.58
C ALA A 410 -9.16 -23.97 0.71
N ALA A 411 -10.27 -24.67 0.97
CA ALA A 411 -11.53 -24.47 0.25
C ALA A 411 -12.27 -23.20 0.71
N PHE A 412 -11.96 -22.68 1.91
CA PHE A 412 -12.62 -21.52 2.53
C PHE A 412 -11.79 -20.23 2.43
N GLN A 413 -10.74 -20.21 1.60
CA GLN A 413 -9.85 -19.05 1.43
C GLN A 413 -10.42 -17.95 0.52
N GLN A 414 -11.65 -18.09 0.02
CA GLN A 414 -12.31 -17.02 -0.73
C GLN A 414 -12.87 -15.94 0.19
N HIS A 415 -12.88 -14.71 -0.30
CA HIS A 415 -13.28 -13.52 0.46
C HIS A 415 -14.71 -13.66 1.03
N ASP A 416 -15.69 -13.99 0.18
CA ASP A 416 -17.11 -14.07 0.55
C ASP A 416 -17.38 -15.23 1.51
N THR A 417 -16.73 -16.37 1.28
CA THR A 417 -16.81 -17.55 2.15
C THR A 417 -16.26 -17.27 3.56
N LEU A 418 -15.13 -16.56 3.65
CA LEU A 418 -14.54 -16.19 4.93
C LEU A 418 -15.42 -15.20 5.72
N LEU A 419 -16.07 -14.25 5.03
CA LEU A 419 -17.00 -13.30 5.65
C LEU A 419 -18.29 -13.98 6.10
N SER A 420 -18.80 -14.92 5.32
CA SER A 420 -19.93 -15.77 5.72
C SER A 420 -19.59 -16.58 6.97
N LEU A 421 -18.40 -17.19 7.02
CA LEU A 421 -17.91 -17.92 8.21
C LEU A 421 -17.76 -17.01 9.43
N ALA A 422 -17.21 -15.81 9.24
CA ALA A 422 -17.10 -14.78 10.28
C ALA A 422 -18.47 -14.35 10.82
N SER A 423 -19.44 -14.15 9.93
CA SER A 423 -20.82 -13.77 10.30
C SER A 423 -21.52 -14.88 11.06
N THR A 424 -21.34 -16.14 10.64
CA THR A 424 -21.84 -17.32 11.36
C THR A 424 -21.19 -17.46 12.73
N LEU A 425 -19.87 -17.28 12.84
CA LEU A 425 -19.18 -17.26 14.13
C LEU A 425 -19.74 -16.17 15.06
N MET A 426 -19.92 -14.94 14.57
CA MET A 426 -20.53 -13.86 15.36
C MET A 426 -21.94 -14.24 15.83
N ALA A 427 -22.78 -14.80 14.97
CA ALA A 427 -24.11 -15.27 15.37
C ALA A 427 -24.06 -16.37 16.45
N THR A 428 -23.10 -17.32 16.37
CA THR A 428 -22.93 -18.36 17.39
C THR A 428 -22.42 -17.82 18.73
N LEU A 429 -21.54 -16.82 18.72
CA LEU A 429 -21.04 -16.16 19.93
C LEU A 429 -22.13 -15.36 20.65
N HIS A 430 -23.15 -14.90 19.92
CA HIS A 430 -24.27 -14.14 20.45
C HIS A 430 -25.51 -14.99 20.81
N SER A 431 -25.41 -16.33 20.71
CA SER A 431 -26.48 -17.26 21.14
C SER A 431 -26.64 -17.28 22.67
N GLU A 432 -27.84 -17.61 23.18
CA GLU A 432 -28.17 -17.58 24.62
C GLU A 432 -27.30 -18.52 25.49
N ALA A 433 -26.69 -19.56 24.89
CA ALA A 433 -25.81 -20.50 25.58
C ALA A 433 -24.60 -20.93 24.69
N PRO A 434 -23.57 -20.09 24.54
CA PRO A 434 -22.46 -20.38 23.64
C PRO A 434 -21.53 -21.45 24.24
N ASN A 435 -21.27 -22.52 23.48
CA ASN A 435 -20.26 -23.50 23.86
C ASN A 435 -18.86 -22.90 23.68
N VAL A 436 -18.25 -22.48 24.79
CA VAL A 436 -16.94 -21.80 24.83
C VAL A 436 -15.85 -22.57 24.10
N ARG A 437 -15.82 -23.92 24.21
CA ARG A 437 -14.78 -24.74 23.56
C ARG A 437 -14.93 -24.73 22.04
N GLN A 438 -16.16 -24.84 21.55
CA GLN A 438 -16.47 -24.78 20.11
C GLN A 438 -16.20 -23.39 19.56
N CYS A 439 -16.61 -22.33 20.27
CA CYS A 439 -16.36 -20.93 19.89
C CYS A 439 -14.85 -20.63 19.75
N LYS A 440 -14.02 -21.06 20.73
CA LYS A 440 -12.56 -20.92 20.66
C LYS A 440 -11.97 -21.66 19.46
N LYS A 441 -12.42 -22.89 19.19
CA LYS A 441 -11.92 -23.69 18.07
C LYS A 441 -12.33 -23.08 16.72
N LEU A 442 -13.57 -22.64 16.59
CA LEU A 442 -14.06 -21.98 15.37
C LEU A 442 -13.33 -20.65 15.12
N MET A 443 -13.20 -19.79 16.13
CA MET A 443 -12.44 -18.55 16.03
C MET A 443 -11.00 -18.78 15.58
N LYS A 444 -10.34 -19.80 16.14
CA LYS A 444 -8.98 -20.21 15.73
C LYS A 444 -8.94 -20.68 14.28
N VAL A 445 -9.87 -21.56 13.86
CA VAL A 445 -9.91 -22.08 12.48
C VAL A 445 -10.17 -20.95 11.49
N THR A 446 -11.10 -20.05 11.77
CA THR A 446 -11.39 -18.86 10.95
C THR A 446 -10.16 -17.94 10.86
N ALA A 447 -9.47 -17.69 11.98
CA ALA A 447 -8.23 -16.91 11.99
C ALA A 447 -7.09 -17.60 11.22
N ASP A 448 -6.99 -18.93 11.24
CA ASP A 448 -6.01 -19.70 10.46
C ASP A 448 -6.28 -19.64 8.96
N ILE A 449 -7.55 -19.72 8.55
CA ILE A 449 -7.96 -19.54 7.16
C ILE A 449 -7.57 -18.13 6.69
N PHE A 450 -7.89 -17.10 7.49
CA PHE A 450 -7.47 -15.72 7.21
C PHE A 450 -5.94 -15.58 7.13
N SER A 451 -5.19 -16.22 8.04
CA SER A 451 -3.72 -16.16 8.05
C SER A 451 -3.08 -16.72 6.77
N ALA A 452 -3.72 -17.69 6.12
CA ALA A 452 -3.23 -18.32 4.89
C ALA A 452 -3.47 -17.45 3.63
N LEU A 453 -4.24 -16.37 3.73
CA LEU A 453 -4.51 -15.46 2.62
C LEU A 453 -3.28 -14.65 2.20
N SER A 454 -3.28 -14.22 0.93
CA SER A 454 -2.35 -13.22 0.41
C SER A 454 -2.50 -11.89 1.17
N LEU A 455 -1.50 -11.00 1.14
CA LEU A 455 -1.61 -9.70 1.82
C LEU A 455 -2.72 -8.82 1.20
N GLU A 456 -2.98 -8.95 -0.09
CA GLU A 456 -4.07 -8.25 -0.78
C GLU A 456 -5.43 -8.74 -0.29
N ASP A 457 -5.64 -10.05 -0.23
CA ASP A 457 -6.91 -10.63 0.22
C ASP A 457 -7.14 -10.40 1.72
N LYS A 458 -6.08 -10.41 2.54
CA LYS A 458 -6.15 -9.98 3.94
C LYS A 458 -6.69 -8.56 4.06
N ASN A 459 -6.23 -7.65 3.22
CA ASN A 459 -6.69 -6.27 3.23
C ASN A 459 -8.16 -6.13 2.80
N LYS A 460 -8.59 -6.86 1.76
CA LYS A 460 -10.01 -6.92 1.37
C LYS A 460 -10.88 -7.43 2.53
N SER A 461 -10.48 -8.54 3.16
CA SER A 461 -11.20 -9.12 4.31
C SER A 461 -11.18 -8.24 5.56
N LEU A 462 -10.11 -7.50 5.83
CA LEU A 462 -10.06 -6.52 6.93
C LEU A 462 -11.00 -5.33 6.69
N ALA A 463 -11.05 -4.81 5.46
CA ALA A 463 -11.98 -3.74 5.10
C ALA A 463 -13.44 -4.17 5.27
N ALA A 464 -13.77 -5.38 4.81
CA ALA A 464 -15.10 -5.95 4.99
C ALA A 464 -15.42 -6.25 6.47
N MET A 465 -14.47 -6.76 7.26
CA MET A 465 -14.66 -6.96 8.70
C MET A 465 -14.97 -5.64 9.42
N LEU A 466 -14.26 -4.55 9.09
CA LEU A 466 -14.54 -3.22 9.65
C LEU A 466 -15.94 -2.69 9.29
N ARG A 467 -16.43 -2.98 8.08
CA ARG A 467 -17.82 -2.65 7.67
C ARG A 467 -18.84 -3.45 8.48
N LEU A 468 -18.52 -4.68 8.87
CA LEU A 468 -19.40 -5.52 9.69
C LEU A 468 -19.38 -5.11 11.17
N SER A 469 -18.21 -4.89 11.75
CA SER A 469 -18.03 -4.58 13.17
C SER A 469 -16.66 -3.98 13.45
N THR A 470 -16.60 -2.80 14.09
CA THR A 470 -15.34 -2.20 14.57
C THR A 470 -14.65 -3.03 15.64
N ARG A 471 -15.39 -3.89 16.35
CA ARG A 471 -14.90 -4.79 17.39
C ARG A 471 -14.76 -6.24 16.92
N GLY A 472 -14.97 -6.49 15.61
CA GLY A 472 -14.91 -7.81 15.01
C GLY A 472 -15.82 -8.81 15.72
N PHE A 473 -15.28 -9.97 16.07
CA PHE A 473 -15.99 -11.07 16.74
C PHE A 473 -16.44 -10.75 18.17
N LEU A 474 -15.86 -9.73 18.80
CA LEU A 474 -16.01 -9.44 20.24
C LEU A 474 -16.87 -8.19 20.51
N GLY A 475 -17.80 -7.86 19.61
CA GLY A 475 -18.61 -6.63 19.69
C GLY A 475 -19.66 -6.59 20.80
N HIS A 476 -20.20 -7.74 21.21
CA HIS A 476 -21.22 -7.87 22.27
C HIS A 476 -20.70 -8.71 23.45
N SER A 477 -21.55 -9.00 24.45
CA SER A 477 -21.15 -9.75 25.66
C SER A 477 -20.73 -11.18 25.34
N VAL A 478 -19.42 -11.39 25.15
CA VAL A 478 -18.81 -12.71 24.90
C VAL A 478 -18.30 -13.32 26.22
N PRO A 479 -18.30 -14.65 26.40
CA PRO A 479 -17.74 -15.28 27.59
C PRO A 479 -16.27 -14.90 27.84
N SER A 480 -15.91 -14.59 29.08
CA SER A 480 -14.57 -14.11 29.47
C SER A 480 -13.43 -15.04 29.03
N ALA A 481 -13.66 -16.36 29.06
CA ALA A 481 -12.66 -17.31 28.61
C ALA A 481 -12.23 -17.11 27.13
N VAL A 482 -13.14 -16.65 26.26
CA VAL A 482 -12.84 -16.37 24.83
C VAL A 482 -12.04 -15.08 24.70
N THR A 483 -12.42 -14.03 25.44
CA THR A 483 -11.68 -12.75 25.46
C THR A 483 -10.27 -12.93 26.03
N ASP A 484 -10.09 -13.69 27.10
CA ASP A 484 -8.78 -13.97 27.70
C ASP A 484 -7.83 -14.66 26.69
N GLY A 485 -8.37 -15.57 25.87
CA GLY A 485 -7.60 -16.25 24.83
C GLY A 485 -7.14 -15.30 23.72
N PHE A 486 -8.01 -14.37 23.32
CA PHE A 486 -7.66 -13.32 22.36
C PHE A 486 -6.63 -12.33 22.93
N GLU A 487 -6.78 -11.89 24.19
CA GLU A 487 -5.82 -10.99 24.83
C GLU A 487 -4.42 -11.61 24.92
N GLN A 488 -4.32 -12.91 25.19
CA GLN A 488 -3.06 -13.64 25.14
C GLN A 488 -2.45 -13.64 23.72
N GLU A 489 -3.25 -13.91 22.69
CA GLU A 489 -2.79 -13.87 21.29
C GLU A 489 -2.34 -12.47 20.86
N LEU A 490 -3.10 -11.44 21.24
CA LEU A 490 -2.76 -10.03 21.02
C LEU A 490 -1.42 -9.68 21.65
N ASN A 491 -1.23 -10.01 22.93
CA ASN A 491 0.02 -9.76 23.64
C ASN A 491 1.20 -10.54 23.02
N MET A 492 0.98 -11.80 22.62
CA MET A 492 2.01 -12.58 21.92
C MET A 492 2.41 -11.93 20.59
N ALA A 493 1.44 -11.48 19.78
CA ALA A 493 1.73 -10.82 18.51
C ALA A 493 2.62 -9.58 18.70
N PHE A 494 2.27 -8.70 19.63
CA PHE A 494 3.07 -7.50 19.91
C PHE A 494 4.43 -7.83 20.55
N ASN A 495 4.51 -8.82 21.44
CA ASN A 495 5.77 -9.26 22.01
C ASN A 495 6.73 -9.83 20.95
N CYS A 496 6.23 -10.63 20.00
CA CYS A 496 7.03 -11.13 18.87
C CYS A 496 7.56 -9.98 18.00
N ILE A 497 6.75 -8.95 17.76
CA ILE A 497 7.14 -7.78 16.98
C ILE A 497 8.22 -6.95 17.70
N ILE A 498 8.05 -6.73 19.01
CA ILE A 498 8.99 -5.95 19.83
C ILE A 498 10.33 -6.70 19.96
N GLN A 499 10.32 -8.01 20.22
CA GLN A 499 11.52 -8.83 20.38
C GLN A 499 12.25 -9.05 19.04
N GLY A 500 11.51 -9.19 17.93
CA GLY A 500 12.07 -9.36 16.59
C GLY A 500 12.73 -8.11 16.00
N GLY A 501 12.53 -6.93 16.62
CA GLY A 501 13.16 -5.67 16.21
C GLY A 501 14.55 -5.41 16.82
N GLY A 502 15.02 -6.26 17.74
CA GLY A 502 16.20 -6.03 18.57
C GLY A 502 17.57 -6.28 17.93
N GLY A 503 17.66 -6.72 16.67
CA GLY A 503 18.96 -6.84 15.98
C GLY A 503 18.95 -7.71 14.73
N ALA A 504 18.94 -7.09 13.55
CA ALA A 504 19.44 -7.70 12.30
C ALA A 504 19.57 -6.65 11.19
N SER A 505 20.59 -6.83 10.34
CA SER A 505 20.98 -6.02 9.18
C SER A 505 19.84 -5.64 8.21
N ALA A 506 20.01 -4.51 7.52
CA ALA A 506 19.03 -3.82 6.67
C ALA A 506 18.44 -4.64 5.50
N THR A 507 19.05 -5.76 5.10
CA THR A 507 18.55 -6.63 4.02
C THR A 507 17.50 -7.64 4.48
N VAL A 508 17.28 -7.78 5.79
CA VAL A 508 16.29 -8.68 6.41
C VAL A 508 14.96 -7.95 6.73
N SER A 509 14.90 -6.62 6.52
CA SER A 509 13.80 -5.79 7.05
C SER A 509 12.44 -5.99 6.39
N LEU A 510 12.36 -6.34 5.10
CA LEU A 510 11.08 -6.47 4.39
C LEU A 510 10.33 -7.76 4.75
N GLY A 511 11.05 -8.88 4.87
CA GLY A 511 10.47 -10.16 5.30
C GLY A 511 9.94 -10.10 6.74
N HIS A 512 10.68 -9.42 7.62
CA HIS A 512 10.24 -9.17 9.00
C HIS A 512 9.00 -8.26 9.04
N LEU A 513 8.94 -7.23 8.18
CA LEU A 513 7.77 -6.35 8.09
C LEU A 513 6.52 -7.08 7.61
N ASN A 514 6.62 -7.91 6.56
CA ASN A 514 5.47 -8.68 6.06
C ASN A 514 4.95 -9.67 7.11
N THR A 515 5.86 -10.28 7.88
CA THR A 515 5.50 -11.17 8.97
C THR A 515 4.80 -10.41 10.10
N ALA A 516 5.33 -9.25 10.49
CA ALA A 516 4.71 -8.38 11.50
C ALA A 516 3.32 -7.88 11.04
N ALA A 517 3.19 -7.49 9.77
CA ALA A 517 1.91 -7.09 9.18
C ALA A 517 0.91 -8.25 9.16
N ALA A 518 1.33 -9.47 8.84
CA ALA A 518 0.46 -10.65 8.90
C ALA A 518 0.00 -10.98 10.33
N LEU A 519 0.88 -10.83 11.34
CA LEU A 519 0.52 -11.02 12.76
C LEU A 519 -0.51 -9.98 13.22
N ILE A 520 -0.29 -8.69 12.91
CA ILE A 520 -1.25 -7.63 13.23
C ILE A 520 -2.56 -7.81 12.47
N ALA A 521 -2.52 -8.17 11.18
CA ALA A 521 -3.71 -8.46 10.39
C ALA A 521 -4.56 -9.56 11.02
N ARG A 522 -3.93 -10.64 11.52
CA ARG A 522 -4.63 -11.77 12.14
C ARG A 522 -5.40 -11.35 13.40
N VAL A 523 -4.78 -10.57 14.29
CA VAL A 523 -5.46 -10.08 15.51
C VAL A 523 -6.47 -8.98 15.18
N ALA A 524 -6.21 -8.16 14.18
CA ALA A 524 -7.12 -7.12 13.72
C ALA A 524 -8.38 -7.71 13.04
N PHE A 525 -8.27 -8.84 12.34
CA PHE A 525 -9.45 -9.52 11.78
C PHE A 525 -10.38 -10.05 12.88
N GLN A 526 -9.83 -10.42 14.04
CA GLN A 526 -10.64 -10.86 15.18
C GLN A 526 -11.26 -9.68 15.95
N ASN A 527 -10.50 -8.61 16.19
CA ASN A 527 -10.99 -7.37 16.80
C ASN A 527 -10.16 -6.16 16.31
N PRO A 528 -10.67 -5.40 15.32
CA PRO A 528 -9.93 -4.26 14.75
C PRO A 528 -9.63 -3.16 15.77
N GLU A 529 -10.62 -2.77 16.59
CA GLU A 529 -10.47 -1.72 17.61
C GLU A 529 -9.36 -2.07 18.61
N ALA A 530 -9.34 -3.29 19.14
CA ALA A 530 -8.32 -3.72 20.10
C ALA A 530 -6.91 -3.76 19.48
N ALA A 531 -6.78 -4.26 18.25
CA ALA A 531 -5.51 -4.26 17.54
C ALA A 531 -4.98 -2.84 17.29
N LEU A 532 -5.85 -1.92 16.85
CA LEU A 532 -5.49 -0.52 16.62
C LEU A 532 -5.13 0.21 17.93
N LYS A 533 -5.83 -0.07 19.04
CA LYS A 533 -5.48 0.44 20.38
C LYS A 533 -4.08 -0.01 20.80
N SER A 534 -3.74 -1.28 20.63
CA SER A 534 -2.40 -1.80 20.93
C SER A 534 -1.32 -1.21 20.01
N CYS A 535 -1.62 -0.97 18.73
CA CYS A 535 -0.74 -0.25 17.81
C CYS A 535 -0.50 1.19 18.28
N CYS A 536 -1.55 1.93 18.66
CA CYS A 536 -1.45 3.29 19.18
C CYS A 536 -0.63 3.34 20.47
N HIS A 537 -0.92 2.45 21.42
CA HIS A 537 -0.20 2.35 22.69
C HIS A 537 1.29 2.08 22.46
N SER A 538 1.61 1.10 21.61
CA SER A 538 3.00 0.77 21.26
C SER A 538 3.70 1.92 20.54
N ALA A 539 3.02 2.62 19.63
CA ALA A 539 3.61 3.72 18.89
C ALA A 539 3.94 4.93 19.79
N VAL A 540 3.09 5.24 20.77
CA VAL A 540 3.24 6.42 21.64
C VAL A 540 4.17 6.15 22.83
N PHE A 541 4.01 4.99 23.49
CA PHE A 541 4.65 4.73 24.78
C PHE A 541 5.90 3.84 24.71
N ASN A 542 6.10 3.09 23.61
CA ASN A 542 7.32 2.27 23.45
C ASN A 542 8.36 2.98 22.59
N LYS A 543 9.53 3.24 23.18
CA LYS A 543 10.59 4.08 22.59
C LYS A 543 11.04 3.54 21.21
N GLY A 544 10.81 4.31 20.16
CA GLY A 544 11.25 4.00 18.80
C GLY A 544 10.30 3.08 18.01
N SER A 545 9.23 2.55 18.63
CA SER A 545 8.29 1.65 17.96
C SER A 545 7.35 2.34 16.97
N PHE A 546 7.17 3.68 17.06
CA PHE A 546 6.32 4.45 16.15
C PHE A 546 6.60 4.17 14.66
N SER A 547 7.87 4.04 14.28
CA SER A 547 8.26 3.85 12.88
C SER A 547 7.86 2.48 12.34
N LEU A 548 8.01 1.44 13.16
CA LEU A 548 7.61 0.08 12.82
C LEU A 548 6.09 -0.04 12.77
N MET A 549 5.38 0.52 13.76
CA MET A 549 3.91 0.52 13.79
C MET A 549 3.32 1.25 12.58
N ALA A 550 3.87 2.40 12.20
CA ALA A 550 3.42 3.13 11.02
C ALA A 550 3.63 2.32 9.73
N LYS A 551 4.80 1.69 9.57
CA LYS A 551 5.08 0.82 8.41
C LYS A 551 4.17 -0.40 8.35
N ILE A 552 3.83 -1.00 9.49
CA ILE A 552 2.87 -2.11 9.55
C ILE A 552 1.48 -1.65 9.09
N LEU A 553 0.97 -0.54 9.61
CA LEU A 553 -0.34 0.00 9.22
C LEU A 553 -0.38 0.37 7.73
N GLN A 554 0.71 0.91 7.19
CA GLN A 554 0.85 1.20 5.76
C GLN A 554 0.79 -0.05 4.87
N GLN A 555 1.14 -1.24 5.37
CA GLN A 555 0.96 -2.52 4.67
C GLN A 555 -0.47 -3.10 4.84
N LEU A 556 -1.29 -2.48 5.69
CA LEU A 556 -2.64 -2.92 6.02
C LEU A 556 -3.71 -1.84 5.65
N PRO A 557 -3.77 -1.35 4.40
CA PRO A 557 -4.76 -0.35 3.98
C PRO A 557 -6.22 -0.78 4.19
N GLY A 558 -6.50 -2.08 4.32
CA GLY A 558 -7.85 -2.57 4.68
C GLY A 558 -8.35 -2.00 6.02
N LEU A 559 -7.44 -1.65 6.93
CA LEU A 559 -7.78 -1.02 8.22
C LEU A 559 -8.16 0.47 8.11
N LYS A 560 -7.96 1.10 6.94
CA LYS A 560 -8.38 2.48 6.69
C LYS A 560 -9.90 2.60 6.50
N GLY A 561 -10.58 1.53 6.09
CA GLY A 561 -11.97 1.56 5.64
C GLY A 561 -12.13 2.26 4.29
N GLU A 562 -12.79 1.61 3.34
CA GLU A 562 -13.02 2.19 2.01
C GLU A 562 -14.29 3.06 2.01
N LYS A 563 -14.19 4.29 1.50
CA LYS A 563 -15.36 5.01 0.99
C LYS A 563 -15.73 4.38 -0.35
N VAL A 564 -16.90 3.75 -0.41
CA VAL A 564 -17.49 3.34 -1.70
C VAL A 564 -17.60 4.59 -2.56
N ARG A 565 -16.88 4.64 -3.68
CA ARG A 565 -17.25 5.56 -4.76
C ARG A 565 -18.50 4.97 -5.38
N GLU A 566 -19.65 5.59 -5.13
CA GLU A 566 -20.87 5.36 -5.89
C GLU A 566 -20.55 5.62 -7.37
N ASN A 567 -20.30 4.53 -8.10
CA ASN A 567 -20.15 4.51 -9.54
C ASN A 567 -20.71 3.16 -10.04
N GLU A 568 -21.91 2.80 -9.59
CA GLU A 568 -22.77 1.87 -10.31
C GLU A 568 -24.18 2.47 -10.33
N ALA A 569 -24.69 2.64 -11.54
CA ALA A 569 -25.84 3.44 -11.88
C ALA A 569 -27.17 2.80 -11.44
N GLU A 570 -28.12 3.69 -11.12
CA GLU A 570 -29.59 3.55 -11.27
C GLU A 570 -30.23 2.23 -10.83
N CYS A 571 -30.93 2.26 -9.68
CA CYS A 571 -32.26 1.64 -9.56
C CYS A 571 -33.02 2.19 -8.35
N ASP A 572 -34.12 2.89 -8.66
CA ASP A 572 -35.33 3.14 -7.87
C ASP A 572 -35.26 3.94 -6.56
N GLU A 573 -35.26 5.27 -6.73
CA GLU A 573 -35.89 6.20 -5.79
C GLU A 573 -37.40 5.94 -5.71
N LYS A 574 -37.84 5.19 -4.68
CA LYS A 574 -39.16 5.31 -4.03
C LYS A 574 -39.24 4.30 -2.89
N GLU A 575 -38.96 4.75 -1.67
CA GLU A 575 -39.71 4.42 -0.43
C GLU A 575 -38.95 4.92 0.81
N GLU A 576 -38.82 6.24 0.96
CA GLU A 576 -38.49 6.84 2.26
C GLU A 576 -39.42 8.00 2.60
N LYS A 577 -40.69 7.67 2.86
CA LYS A 577 -41.58 8.51 3.67
C LYS A 577 -42.55 7.64 4.46
N GLN A 578 -42.08 7.03 5.55
CA GLN A 578 -42.84 6.85 6.81
C GLN A 578 -42.07 5.96 7.80
N ALA A 579 -41.40 6.57 8.77
CA ALA A 579 -41.27 6.05 10.14
C ALA A 579 -40.52 7.09 11.00
N LYS A 580 -41.21 8.15 11.42
CA LYS A 580 -40.77 8.97 12.55
C LYS A 580 -41.14 8.21 13.82
N GLY A 581 -40.16 7.69 14.55
CA GLY A 581 -40.39 7.06 15.86
C GLY A 581 -39.13 6.50 16.50
N ASN A 582 -38.49 7.30 17.37
CA ASN A 582 -37.57 6.93 18.46
C ASN A 582 -36.47 5.88 18.19
N ARG A 583 -35.24 6.35 17.99
CA ARG A 583 -34.07 6.14 18.87
C ARG A 583 -32.85 6.87 18.30
N ASP A 584 -32.14 7.58 19.17
CA ASP A 584 -30.82 8.16 18.90
C ASP A 584 -29.80 7.03 18.68
N GLU A 585 -29.61 6.62 17.43
CA GLU A 585 -28.36 6.01 16.98
C GLU A 585 -28.01 6.65 15.64
N VAL A 586 -27.08 7.61 15.70
CA VAL A 586 -26.42 8.15 14.52
C VAL A 586 -25.76 6.96 13.82
N LYS A 587 -26.26 6.57 12.64
CA LYS A 587 -25.56 5.68 11.72
C LYS A 587 -24.29 6.41 11.26
N ASP A 588 -23.25 6.33 12.08
CA ASP A 588 -21.92 6.85 11.76
C ASP A 588 -21.37 6.04 10.60
N ASP A 589 -21.06 6.72 9.50
CA ASP A 589 -20.31 6.17 8.37
C ASP A 589 -18.89 5.86 8.87
N VAL A 590 -18.65 4.61 9.29
CA VAL A 590 -17.44 4.22 10.02
C VAL A 590 -16.25 4.04 9.06
N SER A 591 -15.54 5.14 8.80
CA SER A 591 -14.19 5.08 8.25
C SER A 591 -13.20 4.49 9.27
N GLY A 592 -12.37 3.53 8.86
CA GLY A 592 -11.31 2.95 9.71
C GLY A 592 -10.24 3.96 10.12
N GLY A 593 -10.02 5.02 9.33
CA GLY A 593 -9.20 6.19 9.70
C GLY A 593 -9.74 6.91 10.95
N ARG A 594 -11.07 7.03 11.06
CA ARG A 594 -11.73 7.62 12.25
C ARG A 594 -11.57 6.70 13.46
N LEU A 595 -11.63 5.38 13.26
CA LEU A 595 -11.41 4.40 14.32
C LEU A 595 -9.98 4.49 14.87
N LEU A 596 -8.96 4.56 14.00
CA LEU A 596 -7.57 4.74 14.44
C LEU A 596 -7.43 6.04 15.26
N CYS A 597 -7.95 7.15 14.74
CA CYS A 597 -7.88 8.44 15.43
C CYS A 597 -8.58 8.41 16.79
N LYS A 598 -9.75 7.77 16.89
CA LYS A 598 -10.46 7.54 18.15
C LYS A 598 -9.64 6.69 19.13
N CYS A 599 -9.05 5.59 18.65
CA CYS A 599 -8.18 4.73 19.48
C CYS A 599 -6.97 5.50 20.00
N LEU A 600 -6.38 6.36 19.17
CA LEU A 600 -5.24 7.20 19.55
C LEU A 600 -5.65 8.27 20.57
N GLN A 601 -6.78 8.94 20.37
CA GLN A 601 -7.35 9.88 21.35
C GLN A 601 -7.65 9.23 22.70
N GLU A 602 -8.22 8.02 22.71
CA GLU A 602 -8.46 7.27 23.96
C GLU A 602 -7.14 6.89 24.64
N THR A 603 -6.15 6.46 23.87
CA THR A 603 -4.81 6.07 24.38
C THR A 603 -4.13 7.23 25.10
N ILE A 604 -4.13 8.42 24.49
CA ILE A 604 -3.46 9.61 25.06
C ILE A 604 -4.29 10.34 26.12
N LYS A 605 -5.60 10.07 26.25
CA LYS A 605 -6.44 10.62 27.33
C LYS A 605 -6.10 10.03 28.70
N THR A 606 -5.41 8.89 28.75
CA THR A 606 -5.14 8.16 30.00
C THR A 606 -4.14 8.87 30.93
N LYS A 607 -3.20 9.66 30.39
CA LYS A 607 -2.18 10.42 31.14
C LYS A 607 -1.67 11.63 30.36
N SER A 608 -1.07 12.60 31.03
CA SER A 608 -0.34 13.68 30.35
C SER A 608 0.91 13.13 29.64
N LEU A 609 1.15 13.57 28.42
CA LEU A 609 2.27 13.08 27.60
C LEU A 609 3.59 13.75 28.00
N LEU A 610 4.64 12.95 28.18
CA LEU A 610 6.03 13.41 28.32
C LEU A 610 6.55 13.96 26.98
N ALA A 611 7.60 14.80 27.01
CA ALA A 611 8.18 15.39 25.80
C ALA A 611 8.58 14.33 24.74
N CYS A 612 9.19 13.21 25.17
CA CYS A 612 9.53 12.11 24.28
C CYS A 612 8.28 11.40 23.70
N GLU A 613 7.19 11.30 24.45
CA GLU A 613 5.93 10.69 23.99
C GLU A 613 5.23 11.61 22.98
N LYS A 614 5.26 12.94 23.20
CA LYS A 614 4.80 13.95 22.23
C LYS A 614 5.57 13.85 20.90
N GLU A 615 6.89 13.73 20.97
CA GLU A 615 7.74 13.58 19.78
C GLU A 615 7.44 12.27 19.02
N GLN A 616 7.20 11.16 19.74
CA GLN A 616 6.83 9.89 19.11
C GLN A 616 5.46 9.94 18.44
N LEU A 617 4.48 10.57 19.10
CA LEU A 617 3.14 10.80 18.53
C LEU A 617 3.23 11.64 17.25
N LEU A 618 4.00 12.73 17.27
CA LEU A 618 4.23 13.60 16.12
C LEU A 618 4.81 12.80 14.94
N LYS A 619 5.89 12.05 15.19
CA LYS A 619 6.55 11.22 14.16
C LYS A 619 5.64 10.11 13.65
N PHE A 620 4.85 9.49 14.52
CA PHE A 620 3.89 8.44 14.14
C PHE A 620 2.83 8.98 13.17
N LEU A 621 2.16 10.07 13.53
CA LEU A 621 1.14 10.70 12.68
C LEU A 621 1.76 11.25 11.38
N GLY A 622 2.96 11.85 11.47
CA GLY A 622 3.71 12.29 10.29
C GLY A 622 3.93 11.16 9.28
N LEU A 623 4.35 9.98 9.73
CA LEU A 623 4.53 8.82 8.85
C LEU A 623 3.21 8.32 8.24
N LEU A 624 2.11 8.30 9.01
CA LEU A 624 0.80 7.86 8.49
C LEU A 624 0.19 8.81 7.45
N MET A 625 0.53 10.10 7.53
CA MET A 625 0.15 11.12 6.56
C MET A 625 1.00 11.12 5.29
N MET A 626 2.16 10.46 5.28
CA MET A 626 2.99 10.34 4.08
C MET A 626 2.40 9.34 3.08
N PRO A 627 2.44 9.63 1.77
CA PRO A 627 2.13 8.65 0.74
C PRO A 627 3.22 7.57 0.71
N VAL A 628 2.82 6.30 0.56
CA VAL A 628 3.76 5.18 0.48
C VAL A 628 4.32 5.11 -0.95
N ILE A 629 5.63 5.29 -1.12
CA ILE A 629 6.28 5.16 -2.45
C ILE A 629 6.27 3.68 -2.86
N ALA A 630 5.70 3.38 -4.03
CA ALA A 630 5.78 2.07 -4.68
C ALA A 630 6.96 2.04 -5.66
N VAL A 631 7.60 0.87 -5.75
CA VAL A 631 8.40 0.50 -6.93
C VAL A 631 7.46 0.46 -8.14
N GLU A 632 7.96 0.99 -9.26
CA GLU A 632 7.29 1.23 -10.55
C GLU A 632 6.06 0.35 -10.88
N GLY A 633 4.89 0.97 -11.12
CA GLY A 633 3.81 0.35 -11.90
C GLY A 633 2.36 0.43 -11.37
N GLU A 634 2.10 0.81 -10.11
CA GLU A 634 0.73 0.87 -9.57
C GLU A 634 0.21 2.31 -9.38
N GLU A 635 -0.98 2.59 -9.92
CA GLU A 635 -1.65 3.89 -9.84
C GLU A 635 -2.00 4.27 -8.39
N ARG A 636 -1.39 5.37 -7.92
CA ARG A 636 -1.74 6.20 -6.75
C ARG A 636 -1.95 5.48 -5.41
N ARG A 637 -0.84 5.28 -4.67
CA ARG A 637 -0.89 4.96 -3.24
C ARG A 637 -1.32 6.18 -2.41
N GLN A 638 -2.48 6.07 -1.78
CA GLN A 638 -3.03 7.07 -0.86
C GLN A 638 -2.40 6.95 0.53
N CYS A 639 -2.33 8.07 1.27
CA CYS A 639 -1.89 8.06 2.67
C CYS A 639 -2.81 7.17 3.53
N PHE A 640 -2.27 6.54 4.57
CA PHE A 640 -3.08 5.74 5.50
C PHE A 640 -4.07 6.63 6.23
N LEU A 641 -3.60 7.80 6.69
CA LEU A 641 -4.43 8.81 7.33
C LEU A 641 -4.32 10.12 6.55
N PRO A 642 -5.43 10.73 6.08
CA PRO A 642 -5.36 12.00 5.36
C PRO A 642 -5.00 13.15 6.31
N PRO A 643 -4.14 14.11 5.91
CA PRO A 643 -3.77 15.26 6.75
C PRO A 643 -4.96 16.06 7.28
N GLN A 644 -6.02 16.20 6.46
CA GLN A 644 -7.29 16.84 6.82
C GLN A 644 -7.92 16.23 8.08
N GLU A 645 -7.94 14.90 8.19
CA GLU A 645 -8.55 14.20 9.32
C GLU A 645 -7.71 14.40 10.60
N VAL A 646 -6.38 14.41 10.46
CA VAL A 646 -5.47 14.72 11.58
C VAL A 646 -5.71 16.14 12.11
N VAL A 647 -5.79 17.13 11.21
CA VAL A 647 -6.02 18.52 11.60
C VAL A 647 -7.38 18.68 12.29
N ASN A 648 -8.44 18.10 11.73
CA ASN A 648 -9.78 18.20 12.30
C ASN A 648 -9.91 17.54 13.67
N ILE A 649 -9.18 16.43 13.92
CA ILE A 649 -9.31 15.64 15.15
C ILE A 649 -8.33 16.09 16.24
N PHE A 650 -7.09 16.44 15.87
CA PHE A 650 -6.00 16.69 16.83
C PHE A 650 -5.57 18.16 16.91
N VAL A 651 -5.85 18.99 15.90
CA VAL A 651 -5.42 20.39 15.89
C VAL A 651 -6.59 21.32 16.25
N LEU A 652 -7.66 21.34 15.44
CA LEU A 652 -8.75 22.31 15.61
C LEU A 652 -9.38 22.32 17.03
N PRO A 653 -9.66 21.17 17.67
CA PRO A 653 -10.25 21.16 19.02
C PRO A 653 -9.33 21.69 20.12
N ASN A 654 -8.01 21.76 19.86
CA ASN A 654 -6.99 22.12 20.85
C ASN A 654 -6.39 23.51 20.60
N LEU A 655 -6.81 24.23 19.53
CA LEU A 655 -6.36 25.60 19.25
C LEU A 655 -7.26 26.68 19.90
N SER A 656 -8.43 26.32 20.45
CA SER A 656 -9.31 27.28 21.12
C SER A 656 -8.81 27.67 22.51
N THR A 657 -8.78 28.97 22.82
CA THR A 657 -8.30 29.60 24.07
C THR A 657 -9.11 29.28 25.34
N ALA A 658 -9.98 28.27 25.33
CA ALA A 658 -10.82 27.90 26.46
C ALA A 658 -10.54 26.46 26.92
N GLY A 659 -9.65 26.33 27.91
CA GLY A 659 -9.53 25.12 28.73
C GLY A 659 -8.21 24.39 28.61
N ARG A 660 -7.78 23.78 29.72
CA ARG A 660 -6.62 22.88 29.82
C ARG A 660 -6.89 21.62 28.97
N SER A 661 -6.54 21.63 27.69
CA SER A 661 -6.48 20.43 26.86
C SER A 661 -5.24 19.60 27.20
N LEU A 662 -5.35 18.28 27.04
CA LEU A 662 -4.20 17.35 27.15
C LEU A 662 -3.17 17.55 26.03
N PHE A 663 -3.60 18.09 24.89
CA PHE A 663 -2.73 18.62 23.86
C PHE A 663 -2.37 20.05 24.20
N ASP A 664 -1.07 20.30 24.36
CA ASP A 664 -0.56 21.65 24.43
C ASP A 664 -0.72 22.34 23.07
N THR A 665 -0.94 23.65 23.06
CA THR A 665 -1.04 24.45 21.83
C THR A 665 0.21 24.28 20.97
N GLU A 666 1.38 24.14 21.59
CA GLU A 666 2.64 23.85 20.91
C GLU A 666 2.59 22.54 20.10
N LEU A 667 2.09 21.45 20.68
CA LEU A 667 1.98 20.17 19.97
C LEU A 667 0.99 20.24 18.81
N SER A 668 -0.09 21.01 18.98
CA SER A 668 -1.08 21.26 17.92
C SER A 668 -0.46 22.04 16.76
N LEU A 669 0.39 23.03 17.04
CA LEU A 669 1.15 23.77 16.02
C LEU A 669 2.18 22.87 15.32
N GLN A 670 2.90 22.02 16.05
CA GLN A 670 3.86 21.08 15.47
C GLN A 670 3.16 20.06 14.55
N LEU A 671 1.98 19.56 14.94
CA LEU A 671 1.17 18.67 14.12
C LEU A 671 0.65 19.38 12.86
N LEU A 672 0.15 20.61 13.00
CA LEU A 672 -0.29 21.40 11.84
C LEU A 672 0.86 21.69 10.89
N HIS A 673 2.03 22.06 11.41
CA HIS A 673 3.26 22.24 10.62
C HIS A 673 3.63 20.97 9.86
N THR A 674 3.58 19.81 10.54
CA THR A 674 3.87 18.50 9.93
C THR A 674 2.86 18.16 8.83
N ALA A 675 1.56 18.42 9.07
CA ALA A 675 0.49 18.19 8.09
C ALA A 675 0.64 19.08 6.85
N LEU A 676 1.00 20.35 7.01
CA LEU A 676 1.25 21.29 5.91
C LEU A 676 2.52 20.95 5.11
N GLY A 677 3.50 20.30 5.74
CA GLY A 677 4.72 19.82 5.08
C GLY A 677 4.53 18.54 4.26
N VAL A 678 3.34 17.92 4.27
CA VAL A 678 3.04 16.73 3.48
C VAL A 678 2.72 17.12 2.04
N ASP A 679 3.58 16.74 1.11
CA ASP A 679 3.32 16.87 -0.32
C ASP A 679 2.29 15.82 -0.77
N VAL A 680 1.02 16.20 -0.73
CA VAL A 680 -0.08 15.38 -1.28
C VAL A 680 -0.20 15.73 -2.75
N GLN A 681 0.27 14.86 -3.65
CA GLN A 681 0.04 14.98 -5.08
C GLN A 681 -1.46 14.86 -5.38
N GLN A 682 -2.17 16.00 -5.34
CA GLN A 682 -3.58 16.08 -5.70
C GLN A 682 -3.73 16.26 -7.21
N PRO A 683 -4.80 15.72 -7.84
CA PRO A 683 -5.08 16.01 -9.24
C PRO A 683 -5.24 17.52 -9.43
N ALA A 684 -4.69 18.07 -10.52
CA ALA A 684 -4.57 19.51 -10.77
C ALA A 684 -5.88 20.33 -10.74
N SER A 685 -7.03 19.67 -10.60
CA SER A 685 -8.36 20.25 -10.58
C SER A 685 -9.08 20.18 -9.22
N SER A 686 -8.53 19.51 -8.20
CA SER A 686 -9.16 19.45 -6.87
C SER A 686 -8.58 20.53 -5.95
N PRO A 687 -9.43 21.23 -5.17
CA PRO A 687 -8.95 22.19 -4.17
C PRO A 687 -8.08 21.49 -3.13
N HIS A 688 -7.11 22.23 -2.59
CA HIS A 688 -6.26 21.72 -1.51
C HIS A 688 -7.10 21.22 -0.32
N TRP A 689 -6.72 20.08 0.29
CA TRP A 689 -7.49 19.43 1.38
C TRP A 689 -7.77 20.35 2.58
N LEU A 690 -6.93 21.38 2.75
CA LEU A 690 -7.04 22.39 3.78
C LEU A 690 -8.34 23.20 3.70
N LEU A 691 -8.93 23.34 2.51
CA LEU A 691 -10.18 24.08 2.36
C LEU A 691 -11.34 23.44 3.14
N ASP A 692 -11.25 22.15 3.42
CA ASP A 692 -12.21 21.42 4.27
C ASP A 692 -11.95 21.58 5.77
N CYS A 693 -10.89 22.29 6.17
CA CYS A 693 -10.50 22.53 7.57
C CYS A 693 -10.87 23.95 8.06
N SER A 694 -11.81 24.63 7.40
CA SER A 694 -12.19 26.02 7.73
C SER A 694 -10.98 26.98 7.75
N PRO A 695 -10.34 27.22 6.59
CA PRO A 695 -9.03 27.88 6.50
C PRO A 695 -9.02 29.33 7.03
N PHE A 696 -10.06 30.13 6.79
CA PHE A 696 -10.12 31.54 7.24
C PHE A 696 -10.23 31.67 8.76
N PRO A 697 -11.14 30.95 9.46
CA PRO A 697 -11.12 30.90 10.92
C PRO A 697 -9.78 30.41 11.49
N LEU A 698 -9.15 29.41 10.86
CA LEU A 698 -7.85 28.91 11.30
C LEU A 698 -6.76 29.99 11.17
N LEU A 699 -6.70 30.71 10.04
CA LEU A 699 -5.79 31.85 9.86
C LEU A 699 -6.00 32.92 10.94
N TYR A 700 -7.26 33.25 11.26
CA TYR A 700 -7.57 34.23 12.31
C TYR A 700 -7.10 33.76 13.70
N ILE A 701 -7.38 32.51 14.08
CA ILE A 701 -6.96 31.97 15.37
C ILE A 701 -5.43 31.99 15.50
N LEU A 702 -4.71 31.54 14.47
CA LEU A 702 -3.25 31.58 14.47
C LEU A 702 -2.70 33.01 14.53
N ALA A 703 -3.33 33.96 13.82
CA ALA A 703 -2.98 35.37 13.90
C ALA A 703 -3.24 35.95 15.32
N GLN A 704 -4.33 35.55 15.98
CA GLN A 704 -4.63 35.94 17.35
C GLN A 704 -3.59 35.38 18.34
N LEU A 705 -3.20 34.11 18.18
CA LEU A 705 -2.12 33.50 18.98
C LEU A 705 -0.79 34.24 18.74
N HIS A 706 -0.50 34.63 17.51
CA HIS A 706 0.73 35.36 17.18
C HIS A 706 0.73 36.76 17.81
N ASN A 707 -0.40 37.46 17.76
CA ASN A 707 -0.58 38.74 18.43
C ASN A 707 -0.39 38.64 19.96
N GLN A 708 -0.81 37.54 20.58
CA GLN A 708 -0.55 37.29 22.01
C GLN A 708 0.92 37.02 22.29
N ALA A 709 1.63 36.31 21.40
CA ALA A 709 3.07 36.08 21.51
C ALA A 709 3.90 37.37 21.40
N LEU A 710 3.37 38.44 20.78
CA LEU A 710 4.00 39.77 20.78
C LEU A 710 3.98 40.43 22.16
N ARG A 711 3.09 40.04 23.07
CA ARG A 711 2.95 40.60 24.43
C ARG A 711 3.57 39.71 25.51
N PHE A 712 4.48 38.82 25.12
CA PHE A 712 5.02 37.77 25.97
C PHE A 712 5.64 38.26 27.30
N TRP A 713 6.06 39.53 27.34
CA TRP A 713 6.71 40.16 28.49
C TRP A 713 5.78 41.09 29.31
N GLU A 714 4.53 41.29 28.89
CA GLU A 714 3.53 42.00 29.70
C GLU A 714 3.03 41.08 30.82
N GLN A 715 2.80 41.61 32.01
CA GLN A 715 2.23 40.81 33.10
C GLN A 715 0.84 40.31 32.68
N PRO A 716 0.59 38.99 32.69
CA PRO A 716 -0.73 38.48 32.34
C PRO A 716 -1.76 39.01 33.35
N LEU A 717 -2.91 39.46 32.83
CA LEU A 717 -4.10 39.68 33.66
C LEU A 717 -4.38 38.41 34.47
N GLU A 718 -4.57 38.58 35.79
CA GLU A 718 -4.77 37.49 36.75
C GLU A 718 -5.69 36.39 36.19
N GLY A 719 -5.12 35.20 35.95
CA GLY A 719 -5.84 34.02 35.47
C GLY A 719 -5.42 33.46 34.10
N THR A 720 -4.58 34.15 33.32
CA THR A 720 -4.11 33.67 32.00
C THR A 720 -2.71 33.07 32.11
N VAL A 721 -2.60 31.74 32.11
CA VAL A 721 -1.38 30.98 32.53
C VAL A 721 -0.45 30.60 31.37
N CYS A 722 -0.72 30.99 30.12
CA CYS A 722 0.08 30.52 28.98
C CYS A 722 1.27 31.45 28.68
N HIS A 723 2.46 31.10 29.19
CA HIS A 723 3.72 31.69 28.76
C HIS A 723 4.21 30.98 27.47
N TRP A 724 4.30 31.73 26.36
CA TRP A 724 4.77 31.26 25.05
C TRP A 724 6.30 31.27 24.92
N SER A 725 6.93 30.14 24.61
CA SER A 725 8.36 30.17 24.28
C SER A 725 8.62 30.91 22.96
N MET A 726 9.81 31.49 22.80
CA MET A 726 10.22 32.12 21.54
C MET A 726 10.32 31.12 20.39
N ASP A 727 10.67 29.86 20.68
CA ASP A 727 10.68 28.78 19.68
C ASP A 727 9.26 28.47 19.20
N THR A 728 8.27 28.54 20.09
CA THR A 728 6.85 28.41 19.73
C THR A 728 6.38 29.59 18.87
N LYS A 729 6.87 30.81 19.12
CA LYS A 729 6.61 31.97 18.26
C LYS A 729 7.15 31.76 16.84
N GLU A 730 8.38 31.26 16.68
CA GLU A 730 8.96 30.97 15.36
C GLU A 730 8.20 29.86 14.63
N LEU A 731 7.81 28.80 15.34
CA LEU A 731 6.97 27.74 14.79
C LEU A 731 5.63 28.30 14.31
N LEU A 732 4.99 29.17 15.10
CA LEU A 732 3.73 29.80 14.75
C LEU A 732 3.85 30.70 13.51
N GLU A 733 4.93 31.48 13.40
CA GLU A 733 5.22 32.27 12.20
C GLU A 733 5.38 31.37 10.96
N SER A 734 6.10 30.25 11.08
CA SER A 734 6.28 29.28 10.00
C SER A 734 4.95 28.64 9.55
N VAL A 735 4.12 28.22 10.51
CA VAL A 735 2.80 27.64 10.24
C VAL A 735 1.89 28.67 9.59
N LEU A 736 1.83 29.89 10.11
CA LEU A 736 1.00 30.97 9.58
C LEU A 736 1.41 31.33 8.15
N ALA A 737 2.71 31.46 7.89
CA ALA A 737 3.22 31.74 6.54
C ALA A 737 2.90 30.61 5.55
N SER A 738 3.08 29.35 5.96
CA SER A 738 2.77 28.17 5.13
C SER A 738 1.29 28.09 4.81
N LEU A 739 0.44 28.27 5.83
CA LEU A 739 -1.02 28.28 5.69
C LEU A 739 -1.49 29.43 4.79
N ALA A 740 -0.99 30.64 5.01
CA ALA A 740 -1.30 31.82 4.22
C ALA A 740 -0.93 31.64 2.75
N LYS A 741 0.21 31.00 2.46
CA LYS A 741 0.65 30.71 1.09
C LYS A 741 -0.31 29.74 0.38
N VAL A 742 -0.73 28.66 1.04
CA VAL A 742 -1.66 27.67 0.47
C VAL A 742 -3.03 28.30 0.23
N VAL A 743 -3.60 28.98 1.24
CA VAL A 743 -4.90 29.64 1.11
C VAL A 743 -4.85 30.77 0.10
N GLY A 744 -3.75 31.54 0.07
CA GLY A 744 -3.55 32.62 -0.89
C GLY A 744 -3.53 32.15 -2.34
N ALA A 745 -2.93 30.98 -2.62
CA ALA A 745 -2.96 30.39 -3.96
C ALA A 745 -4.39 30.03 -4.41
N GLU A 746 -5.20 29.46 -3.51
CA GLU A 746 -6.62 29.12 -3.77
C GLU A 746 -7.49 30.38 -3.93
N VAL A 747 -7.20 31.43 -3.15
CA VAL A 747 -7.87 32.73 -3.29
C VAL A 747 -7.54 33.37 -4.64
N ALA A 748 -6.27 33.37 -5.04
CA ALA A 748 -5.83 33.91 -6.32
C ALA A 748 -6.41 33.13 -7.52
N ALA A 749 -6.62 31.82 -7.37
CA ALA A 749 -7.26 31.00 -8.40
C ALA A 749 -8.73 31.33 -8.62
N ALA A 750 -9.47 31.75 -7.58
CA ALA A 750 -10.90 32.09 -7.67
C ALA A 750 -11.30 33.31 -6.80
N PRO A 751 -10.88 34.55 -7.15
CA PRO A 751 -11.02 35.71 -6.27
C PRO A 751 -12.47 36.08 -5.91
N SER A 752 -13.40 35.91 -6.86
CA SER A 752 -14.82 36.22 -6.65
C SER A 752 -15.47 35.30 -5.61
N SER A 753 -15.07 34.03 -5.59
CA SER A 753 -15.64 32.99 -4.71
C SER A 753 -15.32 33.24 -3.23
N TRP A 754 -14.16 33.84 -2.96
CA TRP A 754 -13.65 34.04 -1.60
C TRP A 754 -13.83 35.46 -1.05
N SER A 755 -14.34 36.40 -1.86
CA SER A 755 -14.51 37.82 -1.51
C SER A 755 -15.17 38.07 -0.14
N ARG A 756 -16.25 37.36 0.18
CA ARG A 756 -16.95 37.48 1.47
C ARG A 756 -16.11 36.95 2.64
N ALA A 757 -15.40 35.85 2.45
CA ALA A 757 -14.53 35.27 3.48
C ALA A 757 -13.30 36.14 3.73
N LEU A 758 -12.72 36.72 2.67
CA LEU A 758 -11.63 37.69 2.75
C LEU A 758 -12.04 38.94 3.52
N PHE A 759 -13.20 39.53 3.20
CA PHE A 759 -13.69 40.71 3.91
C PHE A 759 -13.99 40.42 5.38
N TRP A 760 -14.56 39.24 5.69
CA TRP A 760 -14.75 38.81 7.07
C TRP A 760 -13.42 38.70 7.83
N LEU A 761 -12.41 38.05 7.23
CA LEU A 761 -11.10 37.88 7.86
C LEU A 761 -10.43 39.24 8.04
N TYR A 762 -10.47 40.11 7.01
CA TYR A 762 -9.88 41.44 7.05
C TYR A 762 -10.45 42.29 8.19
N ASN A 763 -11.78 42.37 8.33
CA ASN A 763 -12.42 43.09 9.43
C ASN A 763 -12.04 42.51 10.79
N LYS A 764 -11.85 41.19 10.90
CA LYS A 764 -11.41 40.55 12.13
C LYS A 764 -9.96 40.87 12.50
N MET A 765 -9.11 41.12 11.51
CA MET A 765 -7.73 41.56 11.72
C MET A 765 -7.60 43.01 12.20
N GLU A 766 -8.68 43.81 12.19
CA GLU A 766 -8.68 45.17 12.76
C GLU A 766 -8.52 45.18 14.28
N GLU A 767 -8.93 44.11 14.95
CA GLU A 767 -8.81 43.95 16.41
C GLU A 767 -7.38 43.58 16.85
N LEU A 768 -6.48 43.25 15.92
CA LEU A 768 -5.10 42.78 16.17
C LEU A 768 -4.06 43.86 15.84
N ASP A 769 -2.81 43.66 16.28
CA ASP A 769 -1.70 44.55 15.92
C ASP A 769 -1.48 44.58 14.39
N TRP A 770 -1.14 45.77 13.88
CA TRP A 770 -1.01 46.04 12.46
C TRP A 770 0.05 45.16 11.77
N ALA A 771 1.15 44.83 12.47
CA ALA A 771 2.24 44.04 11.92
C ALA A 771 1.80 42.60 11.59
N VAL A 772 0.84 42.06 12.34
CA VAL A 772 0.32 40.69 12.15
C VAL A 772 -0.27 40.50 10.74
N ARG A 773 -0.86 41.57 10.18
CA ARG A 773 -1.49 41.54 8.86
C ARG A 773 -0.50 41.23 7.74
N PHE A 774 0.78 41.54 7.90
CA PHE A 774 1.80 41.25 6.89
C PHE A 774 2.09 39.76 6.75
N HIS A 775 1.89 38.95 7.79
CA HIS A 775 1.99 37.49 7.69
C HIS A 775 0.91 36.89 6.79
N LEU A 776 -0.19 37.62 6.57
CA LEU A 776 -1.30 37.23 5.71
C LEU A 776 -1.25 37.89 4.32
N LYS A 777 -0.17 38.60 3.97
CA LYS A 777 -0.02 39.24 2.65
C LYS A 777 -0.27 38.29 1.46
N PRO A 778 0.16 37.01 1.49
CA PRO A 778 -0.17 36.06 0.43
C PRO A 778 -1.68 35.84 0.21
N VAL A 779 -2.49 35.99 1.26
CA VAL A 779 -3.96 35.84 1.22
C VAL A 779 -4.63 37.12 0.73
N TRP A 780 -4.11 38.28 1.13
CA TRP A 780 -4.64 39.58 0.68
C TRP A 780 -4.38 39.84 -0.80
N GLY A 781 -3.20 39.43 -1.29
CA GLY A 781 -2.78 39.74 -2.66
C GLY A 781 -2.87 41.24 -2.94
N GLU A 782 -3.56 41.57 -4.03
CA GLU A 782 -3.84 42.95 -4.48
C GLU A 782 -5.21 43.48 -4.00
N HIS A 783 -5.98 42.68 -3.26
CA HIS A 783 -7.33 43.08 -2.80
C HIS A 783 -7.31 44.24 -1.79
N PHE A 784 -6.25 44.32 -0.99
CA PHE A 784 -6.07 45.34 0.04
C PHE A 784 -4.68 45.97 -0.05
N LYS A 785 -4.62 47.28 0.20
CA LYS A 785 -3.36 48.00 0.37
C LYS A 785 -2.62 47.51 1.62
N ASN A 786 -1.31 47.69 1.62
CA ASN A 786 -0.46 47.48 2.79
C ASN A 786 -0.68 48.63 3.76
N GLU A 787 -1.43 48.35 4.83
CA GLU A 787 -1.72 49.34 5.86
C GLU A 787 -0.60 49.37 6.90
N VAL A 788 -0.04 50.56 7.13
CA VAL A 788 1.09 50.81 8.04
C VAL A 788 0.82 52.03 8.92
N PRO A 789 1.50 52.20 10.07
CA PRO A 789 1.38 53.43 10.84
C PRO A 789 1.72 54.66 9.99
N LEU A 790 0.93 55.73 10.10
CA LEU A 790 1.13 56.96 9.31
C LEU A 790 2.55 57.55 9.50
N SER A 791 3.15 57.37 10.67
CA SER A 791 4.51 57.81 10.96
C SER A 791 5.58 57.11 10.09
N LEU A 792 5.33 55.88 9.58
CA LEU A 792 6.25 55.19 8.66
C LEU A 792 6.42 55.94 7.34
N LEU A 793 5.34 56.52 6.82
CA LEU A 793 5.36 57.27 5.55
C LEU A 793 6.19 58.56 5.64
N THR A 794 6.59 58.97 6.84
CA THR A 794 7.49 60.12 7.04
C THR A 794 8.97 59.76 6.90
N VAL A 795 9.31 58.47 6.95
CA VAL A 795 10.69 57.96 6.85
C VAL A 795 10.93 57.11 5.60
N CYS A 796 9.87 56.75 4.86
CA CYS A 796 9.96 55.98 3.63
C CYS A 796 9.03 56.50 2.53
N ASP A 797 9.58 56.62 1.32
CA ASP A 797 8.88 57.04 0.11
C ASP A 797 8.18 55.83 -0.52
N LEU A 798 7.14 55.33 0.15
CA LEU A 798 6.35 54.17 -0.31
C LEU A 798 5.27 54.59 -1.33
N PRO A 799 4.99 53.78 -2.37
CA PRO A 799 4.02 54.13 -3.41
C PRO A 799 2.57 54.11 -2.88
N GLU A 800 1.86 55.24 -3.04
CA GLU A 800 0.48 55.41 -2.57
C GLU A 800 -0.53 54.42 -3.20
N GLN A 801 -0.20 53.82 -4.35
CA GLN A 801 -1.03 52.82 -4.99
C GLN A 801 -1.11 51.53 -4.16
N GLU A 802 -0.02 51.16 -3.50
CA GLU A 802 0.11 49.89 -2.78
C GLU A 802 0.04 50.05 -1.25
N TRP A 803 0.35 51.23 -0.73
CA TRP A 803 0.48 51.49 0.70
C TRP A 803 -0.51 52.55 1.18
N SER A 804 -0.96 52.42 2.43
CA SER A 804 -1.83 53.39 3.10
C SER A 804 -1.45 53.57 4.57
N GLY A 805 -1.55 54.80 5.06
CA GLY A 805 -1.26 55.15 6.44
C GLY A 805 -2.48 55.00 7.36
N LEU A 806 -2.28 54.38 8.52
CA LEU A 806 -3.25 54.26 9.61
C LEU A 806 -2.89 55.22 10.74
N ASP A 807 -3.91 55.89 11.29
CA ASP A 807 -3.77 56.70 12.48
C ASP A 807 -3.88 55.80 13.73
N LEU A 808 -2.73 55.39 14.26
CA LEU A 808 -2.63 54.50 15.40
C LEU A 808 -2.12 55.27 16.62
N PRO A 809 -2.87 55.33 17.75
CA PRO A 809 -2.49 56.11 18.93
C PRO A 809 -1.12 55.75 19.53
N GLN A 810 -0.68 54.51 19.33
CA GLN A 810 0.61 53.99 19.80
C GLN A 810 1.79 54.53 18.97
N TYR A 811 1.53 55.02 17.74
CA TYR A 811 2.54 55.49 16.80
C TYR A 811 2.37 57.00 16.54
N GLY A 812 2.99 57.80 17.41
CA GLY A 812 3.01 59.25 17.28
C GLY A 812 4.10 59.80 16.37
N GLN A 813 4.26 61.12 16.39
CA GLN A 813 5.35 61.80 15.69
C GLN A 813 6.71 61.30 16.19
N GLY A 814 7.59 60.89 15.25
CA GLY A 814 8.92 60.38 15.58
C GLY A 814 9.02 58.86 15.76
N SER A 815 7.92 58.11 15.72
CA SER A 815 7.94 56.63 15.79
C SER A 815 8.14 55.94 14.43
N GLY A 816 8.34 56.70 13.34
CA GLY A 816 8.45 56.13 11.99
C GLY A 816 9.56 55.08 11.84
N LEU A 817 10.71 55.29 12.50
CA LEU A 817 11.82 54.33 12.49
C LEU A 817 11.55 53.05 13.28
N LEU A 818 10.65 53.10 14.28
CA LEU A 818 10.18 51.90 14.99
C LEU A 818 9.36 51.03 14.05
N ALA A 819 8.33 51.62 13.43
CA ALA A 819 7.48 50.94 12.44
C ALA A 819 8.30 50.40 11.26
N TRP A 820 9.34 51.14 10.85
CA TRP A 820 10.26 50.73 9.79
C TRP A 820 11.04 49.47 10.16
N MET A 821 11.56 49.40 11.38
CA MET A 821 12.28 48.21 11.83
C MET A 821 11.37 47.02 12.08
N GLU A 822 10.16 47.24 12.59
CA GLU A 822 9.17 46.18 12.69
C GLU A 822 8.89 45.57 11.31
N CYS A 823 8.72 46.38 10.27
CA CYS A 823 8.62 45.90 8.88
C CYS A 823 9.84 45.07 8.44
N CYS A 824 11.06 45.56 8.71
CA CYS A 824 12.30 44.85 8.39
C CYS A 824 12.45 43.51 9.10
N SER A 825 11.80 43.33 10.26
CA SER A 825 11.86 42.09 11.03
C SER A 825 10.93 40.99 10.47
N ILE A 826 9.85 41.35 9.77
CA ILE A 826 8.78 40.42 9.37
C ILE A 826 9.21 39.47 8.24
N SER A 827 9.76 39.99 7.14
CA SER A 827 10.18 39.18 5.98
C SER A 827 11.30 39.83 5.17
N ASP A 828 12.05 39.02 4.42
CA ASP A 828 13.12 39.52 3.55
C ASP A 828 12.61 40.44 2.42
N SER A 829 11.40 40.16 1.92
CA SER A 829 10.72 41.01 0.91
C SER A 829 10.42 42.39 1.47
N LEU A 830 9.78 42.45 2.65
CA LEU A 830 9.51 43.72 3.33
C LEU A 830 10.79 44.47 3.66
N ARG A 831 11.81 43.78 4.19
CA ARG A 831 13.13 44.37 4.46
C ARG A 831 13.72 45.03 3.23
N ALA A 832 13.70 44.36 2.08
CA ALA A 832 14.23 44.92 0.83
C ALA A 832 13.45 46.16 0.37
N THR A 833 12.12 46.12 0.45
CA THR A 833 11.26 47.28 0.14
C THR A 833 11.58 48.45 1.08
N MET A 834 11.63 48.20 2.39
CA MET A 834 11.93 49.21 3.41
C MET A 834 13.33 49.84 3.23
N LEU A 835 14.34 49.05 2.84
CA LEU A 835 15.68 49.55 2.57
C LEU A 835 15.77 50.36 1.28
N SER A 836 15.03 49.98 0.24
CA SER A 836 15.04 50.68 -1.05
C SER A 836 14.28 52.02 -1.01
N CYS A 837 13.20 52.07 -0.23
CA CYS A 837 12.34 53.26 -0.10
C CYS A 837 12.74 54.19 1.06
N LEU A 838 13.84 53.90 1.77
CA LEU A 838 14.26 54.71 2.92
C LEU A 838 14.65 56.14 2.51
N SER A 839 13.92 57.12 3.03
CA SER A 839 14.09 58.54 2.70
C SER A 839 15.20 59.17 3.55
N LEU A 840 16.46 59.02 3.10
CA LEU A 840 17.63 59.58 3.79
C LEU A 840 18.59 60.28 2.83
N ASP A 841 18.77 61.59 3.01
CA ASP A 841 19.80 62.37 2.30
C ASP A 841 21.19 62.14 2.92
N GLN A 842 21.97 61.27 2.29
CA GLN A 842 23.33 60.94 2.71
C GLN A 842 24.33 62.11 2.60
N ARG A 843 24.00 63.16 1.84
CA ARG A 843 24.88 64.33 1.68
C ARG A 843 24.85 65.24 2.92
N ARG A 844 23.82 65.10 3.74
CA ARG A 844 23.57 65.89 4.94
C ARG A 844 23.96 65.10 6.19
N THR A 845 25.12 65.42 6.76
CA THR A 845 25.69 64.71 7.92
C THR A 845 24.84 64.85 9.17
N ASP A 846 24.13 65.97 9.34
CA ASP A 846 23.15 66.21 10.40
C ASP A 846 21.96 65.23 10.30
N HIS A 847 21.48 64.99 9.08
CA HIS A 847 20.36 64.09 8.80
C HIS A 847 20.71 62.62 9.10
N VAL A 848 21.88 62.17 8.63
CA VAL A 848 22.40 60.83 8.93
C VAL A 848 22.67 60.66 10.44
N GLY A 849 23.16 61.70 11.12
CA GLY A 849 23.37 61.67 12.56
C GLY A 849 22.07 61.53 13.37
N MET A 850 21.03 62.29 13.00
CA MET A 850 19.71 62.19 13.65
C MET A 850 19.03 60.85 13.34
N PHE A 851 19.13 60.36 12.10
CA PHE A 851 18.68 59.02 11.72
C PHE A 851 19.36 57.95 12.59
N SER A 852 20.69 58.02 12.75
CA SER A 852 21.45 57.03 13.53
C SER A 852 21.04 57.00 15.01
N LYS A 853 20.75 58.17 15.60
CA LYS A 853 20.22 58.27 16.97
C LYS A 853 18.79 57.72 17.08
N GLY A 854 17.93 58.05 16.11
CA GLY A 854 16.56 57.53 16.07
C GLY A 854 16.52 56.01 15.89
N LEU A 855 17.39 55.47 15.03
CA LEU A 855 17.53 54.03 14.80
C LEU A 855 18.02 53.31 16.06
N LEU A 856 18.95 53.89 16.81
CA LEU A 856 19.39 53.36 18.11
C LEU A 856 18.19 53.17 19.07
N VAL A 857 17.35 54.20 19.19
CA VAL A 857 16.17 54.16 20.08
C VAL A 857 15.14 53.13 19.60
N ALA A 858 14.89 53.08 18.30
CA ALA A 858 14.03 52.06 17.71
C ALA A 858 14.59 50.65 17.98
N LEU A 859 15.92 50.47 17.93
CA LEU A 859 16.57 49.16 18.08
C LEU A 859 16.47 48.65 19.51
N THR A 860 16.60 49.56 20.48
CA THR A 860 16.34 49.27 21.89
C THR A 860 14.89 48.83 22.14
N GLN A 861 13.92 49.36 21.39
CA GLN A 861 12.51 48.99 21.53
C GLN A 861 12.17 47.68 20.83
N THR A 862 12.74 47.38 19.66
CA THR A 862 12.41 46.16 18.88
C THR A 862 13.17 44.92 19.36
N LEU A 863 14.41 45.06 19.85
CA LEU A 863 15.28 43.94 20.24
C LEU A 863 14.60 42.93 21.19
N PRO A 864 13.93 43.33 22.29
CA PRO A 864 13.39 42.37 23.25
C PRO A 864 12.28 41.47 22.72
N TRP A 865 11.61 41.89 21.64
CA TRP A 865 10.47 41.18 21.04
C TRP A 865 10.86 40.28 19.87
N CYS A 866 12.11 40.37 19.41
CA CYS A 866 12.59 39.58 18.28
C CYS A 866 12.76 38.11 18.65
N SER A 867 12.29 37.23 17.77
CA SER A 867 12.80 35.87 17.67
C SER A 867 14.24 35.88 17.12
N VAL A 868 14.94 34.73 17.14
CA VAL A 868 16.31 34.63 16.60
C VAL A 868 16.33 34.93 15.10
N SER A 869 15.33 34.44 14.37
CA SER A 869 15.15 34.70 12.94
C SER A 869 14.85 36.17 12.63
N GLN A 870 13.92 36.81 13.37
CA GLN A 870 13.65 38.25 13.26
C GLN A 870 14.90 39.07 13.54
N TRP A 871 15.62 38.72 14.61
CA TRP A 871 16.86 39.39 14.98
C TRP A 871 17.94 39.25 13.91
N SER A 872 18.08 38.06 13.31
CA SER A 872 19.04 37.83 12.23
C SER A 872 18.74 38.69 10.99
N ARG A 873 17.46 38.88 10.64
CA ARG A 873 17.07 39.80 9.55
C ARG A 873 17.41 41.25 9.86
N LEU A 874 17.18 41.69 11.10
CA LEU A 874 17.54 43.03 11.56
C LEU A 874 19.07 43.24 11.58
N LEU A 875 19.85 42.27 12.06
CA LEU A 875 21.32 42.32 11.98
C LEU A 875 21.79 42.48 10.52
N GLY A 876 21.19 41.76 9.58
CA GLY A 876 21.45 41.93 8.14
C GLY A 876 21.14 43.36 7.66
N THR A 877 20.00 43.91 8.10
CA THR A 877 19.59 45.29 7.80
C THR A 877 20.62 46.31 8.32
N LEU A 878 21.06 46.15 9.57
CA LEU A 878 22.06 47.03 10.19
C LEU A 878 23.40 46.96 9.45
N ARG A 879 23.85 45.76 9.07
CA ARG A 879 25.08 45.58 8.28
C ARG A 879 25.00 46.27 6.93
N GLU A 880 23.86 46.20 6.25
CA GLU A 880 23.65 46.90 4.98
C GLU A 880 23.67 48.42 5.16
N LEU A 881 23.01 48.94 6.20
CA LEU A 881 23.03 50.38 6.50
C LEU A 881 24.43 50.89 6.84
N ILE A 882 25.23 50.11 7.60
CA ILE A 882 26.63 50.44 7.92
C ILE A 882 27.49 50.45 6.64
N THR A 883 27.37 49.41 5.82
CA THR A 883 28.18 49.23 4.61
C THR A 883 27.84 50.27 3.53
N SER A 884 26.56 50.63 3.41
CA SER A 884 26.09 51.67 2.48
C SER A 884 26.32 53.10 2.97
N GLY A 885 26.89 53.30 4.17
CA GLY A 885 27.12 54.63 4.76
C GLY A 885 25.86 55.36 5.22
N ARG A 886 24.70 54.70 5.22
CA ARG A 886 23.41 55.24 5.67
C ARG A 886 23.26 55.25 7.19
N LEU A 887 24.04 54.44 7.91
CA LEU A 887 24.11 54.44 9.37
C LEU A 887 25.49 54.89 9.84
N HIS A 888 25.53 56.01 10.55
CA HIS A 888 26.74 56.51 11.17
C HIS A 888 26.88 55.95 12.58
N VAL A 889 27.81 55.02 12.74
CA VAL A 889 28.29 54.59 14.06
C VAL A 889 29.73 55.08 14.21
N PRO A 890 30.00 55.99 15.17
CA PRO A 890 31.36 56.47 15.35
C PRO A 890 32.25 55.31 15.81
N PHE A 891 33.44 55.22 15.21
CA PHE A 891 34.55 54.48 15.81
C PHE A 891 35.07 55.29 17.00
N SER A 892 34.31 55.38 18.09
CA SER A 892 34.87 55.89 19.34
C SER A 892 35.67 54.76 20.00
N LEU A 893 36.74 54.32 19.36
CA LEU A 893 37.88 53.84 20.14
C LEU A 893 38.71 55.10 20.30
N GLU A 894 38.80 55.63 21.51
CA GLU A 894 39.72 56.73 21.86
C GLU A 894 41.19 56.41 21.51
N TYR A 895 41.45 55.23 20.95
CA TYR A 895 42.73 54.61 20.62
C TYR A 895 43.02 54.46 19.12
N VAL A 896 42.09 54.71 18.18
CA VAL A 896 42.41 54.57 16.72
C VAL A 896 43.49 55.56 16.30
N ASP A 897 43.45 56.79 16.82
CA ASP A 897 44.47 57.80 16.58
C ASP A 897 45.85 57.41 17.17
N TYR A 898 45.89 56.39 18.04
CA TYR A 898 47.08 55.86 18.72
C TYR A 898 47.50 54.45 18.22
N LEU A 899 46.80 53.88 17.23
CA LEU A 899 47.10 52.58 16.60
C LEU A 899 47.41 52.74 15.09
N PRO A 900 48.44 53.52 14.71
CA PRO A 900 48.67 53.95 13.32
C PRO A 900 49.06 52.83 12.34
N LEU A 901 49.27 51.59 12.81
CA LEU A 901 49.80 50.47 12.04
C LEU A 901 48.76 49.40 11.65
N MET A 902 47.50 49.49 12.11
CA MET A 902 46.46 48.47 11.85
C MET A 902 45.41 48.95 10.83
N ASP A 903 45.07 48.14 9.81
CA ASP A 903 44.02 48.46 8.82
C ASP A 903 42.69 47.78 9.15
N LEU A 904 41.94 48.38 10.08
CA LEU A 904 40.65 47.85 10.53
C LEU A 904 39.51 48.00 9.52
N ARG A 905 39.76 48.48 8.28
CA ARG A 905 38.70 48.65 7.26
C ARG A 905 37.96 47.34 6.95
N ARG A 906 38.69 46.21 6.92
CA ARG A 906 38.12 44.86 6.68
C ARG A 906 37.13 44.42 7.77
N PHE A 907 37.29 44.92 8.99
CA PHE A 907 36.45 44.60 10.15
C PHE A 907 35.52 45.75 10.53
N SER A 908 35.46 46.80 9.71
CA SER A 908 34.74 48.03 10.04
C SER A 908 33.26 47.81 10.32
N CYS A 909 32.61 46.94 9.56
CA CYS A 909 31.21 46.60 9.79
C CYS A 909 30.99 45.89 11.13
N ASP A 910 31.84 44.92 11.47
CA ASP A 910 31.71 44.13 12.71
C ASP A 910 32.00 44.98 13.95
N LEU A 911 33.05 45.80 13.90
CA LEU A 911 33.38 46.73 14.99
C LEU A 911 32.27 47.76 15.21
N ARG A 912 31.76 48.37 14.14
CA ARG A 912 30.64 49.33 14.23
C ARG A 912 29.36 48.68 14.73
N LEU A 913 29.05 47.47 14.28
CA LEU A 913 27.90 46.72 14.78
C LEU A 913 28.06 46.41 16.26
N SER A 914 29.24 45.98 16.70
CA SER A 914 29.53 45.72 18.10
C SER A 914 29.38 46.97 18.98
N VAL A 915 29.89 48.12 18.54
CA VAL A 915 29.71 49.41 19.23
C VAL A 915 28.24 49.82 19.27
N LEU A 916 27.51 49.69 18.17
CA LEU A 916 26.09 50.01 18.12
C LEU A 916 25.31 49.18 19.14
N LEU A 917 25.52 47.85 19.15
CA LEU A 917 24.85 46.96 20.10
C LEU A 917 25.23 47.27 21.54
N LEU A 918 26.49 47.61 21.82
CA LEU A 918 26.89 48.10 23.15
C LEU A 918 26.07 49.33 23.55
N ARG A 919 25.88 50.31 22.66
CA ARG A 919 25.06 51.50 22.95
C ARG A 919 23.58 51.18 23.15
N VAL A 920 23.03 50.25 22.37
CA VAL A 920 21.65 49.76 22.53
C VAL A 920 21.45 49.16 23.92
N LEU A 921 22.38 48.29 24.34
CA LEU A 921 22.30 47.61 25.63
C LEU A 921 22.60 48.57 26.79
N GLN A 922 23.49 49.55 26.63
CA GLN A 922 23.68 50.62 27.61
C GLN A 922 22.40 51.43 27.83
N LEU A 923 21.65 51.72 26.76
CA LEU A 923 20.36 52.41 26.88
C LEU A 923 19.31 51.51 27.55
N LEU A 924 19.22 50.24 27.13
CA LEU A 924 18.25 49.28 27.66
C LEU A 924 18.50 48.98 29.15
N CYS A 925 19.76 48.81 29.56
CA CYS A 925 20.15 48.62 30.97
C CYS A 925 20.18 49.93 31.77
N GLY A 926 19.89 51.08 31.14
CA GLY A 926 19.82 52.37 31.81
C GLY A 926 18.61 52.49 32.73
N SER A 927 18.64 53.47 33.64
CA SER A 927 17.55 53.70 34.60
C SER A 927 16.20 54.02 33.95
N SER A 928 16.18 54.47 32.70
CA SER A 928 14.94 54.75 31.96
C SER A 928 14.20 53.49 31.48
N CYS A 929 14.89 52.34 31.43
CA CYS A 929 14.38 51.10 30.85
C CYS A 929 14.49 49.90 31.82
N SER A 930 14.91 50.13 33.08
CA SER A 930 15.14 49.06 34.06
C SER A 930 13.92 48.16 34.31
N ASP A 931 12.73 48.73 34.17
CA ASP A 931 11.45 48.06 34.46
C ASP A 931 10.75 47.53 33.19
N TRP A 932 11.39 47.64 32.02
CA TRP A 932 10.78 47.22 30.75
C TRP A 932 10.68 45.70 30.59
N LEU A 933 11.58 44.94 31.21
CA LEU A 933 11.71 43.49 30.99
C LEU A 933 11.70 42.72 32.31
N SER A 934 11.01 41.57 32.28
CA SER A 934 11.11 40.57 33.34
C SER A 934 12.47 39.86 33.33
N ALA A 935 12.76 39.05 34.35
CA ALA A 935 13.98 38.25 34.42
C ALA A 935 14.14 37.28 33.22
N ASP A 936 13.04 36.82 32.63
CA ASP A 936 13.07 35.96 31.44
C ASP A 936 13.29 36.78 30.16
N GLY A 937 12.79 38.02 30.11
CA GLY A 937 13.05 38.98 29.03
C GLY A 937 14.53 39.36 28.97
N TRP A 938 15.16 39.61 30.11
CA TRP A 938 16.60 39.87 30.19
C TRP A 938 17.45 38.69 29.73
N ALA A 939 17.09 37.47 30.13
CA ALA A 939 17.76 36.25 29.66
C ALA A 939 17.62 36.09 28.13
N HIS A 940 16.47 36.46 27.55
CA HIS A 940 16.25 36.45 26.11
C HIS A 940 17.10 37.47 25.37
N VAL A 941 17.14 38.72 25.84
CA VAL A 941 18.01 39.76 25.27
C VAL A 941 19.48 39.33 25.32
N GLY A 942 19.91 38.69 26.41
CA GLY A 942 21.24 38.11 26.52
C GLY A 942 21.52 37.03 25.46
N ARG A 943 20.56 36.14 25.18
CA ARG A 943 20.66 35.16 24.08
C ARG A 943 20.76 35.84 22.72
N LEU A 944 19.96 36.86 22.44
CA LEU A 944 20.00 37.58 21.16
C LEU A 944 21.34 38.32 20.96
N TYR A 945 21.87 38.93 22.01
CA TYR A 945 23.19 39.57 21.94
C TYR A 945 24.31 38.54 21.74
N ALA A 946 24.28 37.41 22.48
CA ALA A 946 25.21 36.31 22.28
C ALA A 946 25.15 35.76 20.84
N HIS A 947 23.96 35.65 20.25
CA HIS A 947 23.78 35.29 18.84
C HIS A 947 24.44 36.30 17.90
N ALA A 948 24.23 37.60 18.12
CA ALA A 948 24.88 38.65 17.31
C ALA A 948 26.41 38.60 17.39
N VAL A 949 26.96 38.35 18.58
CA VAL A 949 28.40 38.18 18.80
C VAL A 949 28.93 36.97 18.05
N ARG A 950 28.22 35.84 18.09
CA ARG A 950 28.58 34.62 17.36
C ARG A 950 28.60 34.85 15.84
N GLU A 951 27.63 35.58 15.31
CA GLU A 951 27.60 35.98 13.89
C GLU A 951 28.77 36.89 13.51
N MET A 952 29.13 37.87 14.36
CA MET A 952 30.32 38.70 14.16
C MET A 952 31.60 37.86 14.21
N MET A 953 31.72 36.94 15.17
CA MET A 953 32.87 36.04 15.27
C MET A 953 33.01 35.12 14.06
N ASN A 954 31.90 34.58 13.54
CA ASN A 954 31.90 33.79 12.32
C ASN A 954 32.38 34.62 11.12
N SER A 955 31.98 35.89 11.03
CA SER A 955 32.46 36.82 10.00
C SER A 955 33.95 37.13 10.14
N VAL A 956 34.43 37.35 11.37
CA VAL A 956 35.86 37.58 11.68
C VAL A 956 36.69 36.34 11.31
N ARG A 957 36.24 35.15 11.70
CA ARG A 957 36.89 33.87 11.37
C ARG A 957 36.96 33.64 9.86
N ALA A 958 35.91 33.99 9.11
CA ALA A 958 35.90 33.85 7.66
C ALA A 958 36.93 34.77 6.97
N LYS A 959 37.32 35.88 7.61
CA LYS A 959 38.32 36.84 7.09
C LYS A 959 39.76 36.44 7.38
N LEU A 960 40.00 35.50 8.31
CA LEU A 960 41.31 34.88 8.58
C LEU A 960 41.13 33.36 8.82
N PRO A 961 41.14 32.55 7.75
CA PRO A 961 41.10 31.09 7.87
C PRO A 961 42.36 30.58 8.57
N LEU A 962 42.20 29.71 9.57
CA LEU A 962 43.34 29.10 10.26
C LEU A 962 44.03 28.08 9.32
N PRO A 963 45.37 27.98 9.32
CA PRO A 963 46.10 26.97 8.55
C PRO A 963 45.64 25.57 8.99
N SER A 964 45.26 24.71 8.04
CA SER A 964 44.92 23.32 8.34
C SER A 964 46.17 22.61 8.86
N SER A 965 46.16 22.14 10.12
CA SER A 965 47.18 21.26 10.65
C SER A 965 47.36 20.05 9.71
N GLY A 966 48.62 19.79 9.31
CA GLY A 966 48.98 18.99 8.14
C GLY A 966 48.27 17.65 7.98
N ALA A 967 47.60 17.51 6.84
CA ALA A 967 47.30 16.22 6.24
C ALA A 967 48.61 15.62 5.67
N TRP A 968 49.32 14.84 6.47
CA TRP A 968 50.26 13.82 6.00
C TRP A 968 49.71 12.44 6.38
N THR A 969 48.71 11.98 5.65
CA THR A 969 48.52 10.55 5.38
C THR A 969 47.94 10.40 3.98
N ALA A 970 48.60 9.58 3.17
CA ALA A 970 48.28 9.33 1.79
C ALA A 970 47.01 8.45 1.63
N SER A 971 46.25 8.78 0.58
CA SER A 971 45.39 7.91 -0.25
C SER A 971 44.29 7.06 0.42
N ALA A 972 43.03 7.37 0.12
CA ALA A 972 42.21 6.57 -0.82
C ALA A 972 40.76 7.09 -0.99
N SER A 973 40.26 6.86 -2.21
CA SER A 973 38.85 6.78 -2.64
C SER A 973 37.96 8.02 -2.66
N THR A 974 37.94 8.64 -3.84
CA THR A 974 36.78 9.22 -4.53
C THR A 974 35.43 8.49 -4.31
N PRO A 975 34.30 9.22 -4.19
CA PRO A 975 32.98 8.73 -4.56
C PRO A 975 32.62 9.13 -6.02
N PRO A 976 31.70 8.40 -6.68
CA PRO A 976 31.58 8.38 -8.13
C PRO A 976 30.75 9.54 -8.69
N LYS A 977 31.19 10.08 -9.83
CA LYS A 977 30.35 10.87 -10.75
C LYS A 977 29.82 9.95 -11.85
N THR A 978 28.51 9.86 -11.98
CA THR A 978 27.82 9.31 -13.17
C THR A 978 27.77 10.39 -14.28
N PRO A 979 27.70 9.99 -15.56
CA PRO A 979 28.25 10.75 -16.67
C PRO A 979 27.22 11.63 -17.38
N ALA A 980 27.68 12.76 -17.91
CA ALA A 980 27.04 13.41 -19.05
C ALA A 980 28.04 13.55 -20.19
N SER A 981 27.53 13.30 -21.38
CA SER A 981 28.14 13.00 -22.67
C SER A 981 29.05 14.08 -23.25
N ARG A 982 30.06 13.59 -23.98
CA ARG A 982 30.84 14.30 -25.01
C ARG A 982 29.94 14.93 -26.07
N ASP A 983 30.28 16.13 -26.55
CA ASP A 983 30.87 16.26 -27.89
C ASP A 983 31.44 17.68 -28.18
N SER A 984 32.65 17.66 -28.76
CA SER A 984 33.18 18.56 -29.79
C SER A 984 33.60 20.02 -29.50
N ASN A 985 34.93 20.19 -29.42
CA ASN A 985 35.78 21.37 -29.69
C ASN A 985 35.60 21.98 -31.12
N PRO A 986 36.36 23.03 -31.54
CA PRO A 986 36.71 24.33 -30.92
C PRO A 986 36.71 25.53 -31.92
N SER A 987 36.78 26.79 -31.45
CA SER A 987 37.50 27.91 -32.13
C SER A 987 37.59 29.12 -31.18
N CYS A 988 38.76 29.50 -30.65
CA CYS A 988 39.80 30.37 -31.20
C CYS A 988 39.33 31.75 -31.71
N THR A 989 39.56 32.80 -30.91
CA THR A 989 40.40 33.96 -31.31
C THR A 989 40.70 34.87 -30.11
N SER A 990 41.97 34.95 -29.71
CA SER A 990 42.59 36.17 -29.17
C SER A 990 44.07 36.15 -29.55
N VAL A 991 44.46 37.13 -30.36
CA VAL A 991 45.80 37.29 -30.93
C VAL A 991 46.69 38.08 -29.96
N LYS A 992 47.73 37.38 -29.50
CA LYS A 992 49.14 37.82 -29.29
C LYS A 992 49.44 39.33 -29.18
N VAL A 993 50.04 39.71 -28.05
CA VAL A 993 51.19 40.61 -28.02
C VAL A 993 52.33 39.93 -27.26
N THR A 994 53.51 39.99 -27.89
CA THR A 994 54.76 39.27 -27.64
C THR A 994 55.58 39.88 -26.48
N LYS A 995 56.26 39.06 -25.69
CA LYS A 995 57.57 39.40 -25.08
C LYS A 995 58.47 38.16 -24.99
N PRO A 996 59.81 38.34 -25.07
CA PRO A 996 60.76 37.29 -25.40
C PRO A 996 61.26 36.52 -24.18
N THR A 997 61.69 35.29 -24.45
CA THR A 997 62.48 34.41 -23.60
C THR A 997 63.83 35.02 -23.27
N ILE A 998 64.17 35.16 -21.98
CA ILE A 998 65.55 35.08 -21.49
C ILE A 998 65.51 34.29 -20.17
N ASP A 999 66.38 33.29 -20.10
CA ASP A 999 66.60 32.34 -19.03
C ASP A 999 66.99 32.99 -17.69
N SER A 1000 66.50 32.37 -16.60
CA SER A 1000 66.96 32.28 -15.19
C SER A 1000 68.19 33.10 -14.72
N PRO A 1001 68.26 33.56 -13.44
CA PRO A 1001 67.75 32.83 -12.27
C PRO A 1001 66.97 33.68 -11.25
N THR A 1002 65.76 33.22 -10.92
CA THR A 1002 64.89 33.85 -9.93
C THR A 1002 64.66 32.92 -8.73
N GLU A 1003 65.73 32.57 -8.01
CA GLU A 1003 65.60 31.99 -6.65
C GLU A 1003 65.46 33.07 -5.56
N ALA A 1004 65.43 34.35 -5.94
CA ALA A 1004 65.29 35.48 -5.01
C ALA A 1004 63.89 36.15 -5.00
N GLU A 1005 62.96 35.78 -5.90
CA GLU A 1005 61.58 36.33 -5.91
C GLU A 1005 60.58 35.42 -5.18
N GLY A 1006 60.74 34.09 -5.20
CA GLY A 1006 59.89 33.16 -4.43
C GLY A 1006 60.01 33.31 -2.91
N LEU A 1007 61.21 33.66 -2.41
CA LEU A 1007 61.45 34.03 -1.01
C LEU A 1007 60.85 35.40 -0.63
N LYS A 1008 60.65 36.30 -1.61
CA LYS A 1008 60.03 37.62 -1.37
C LYS A 1008 58.51 37.55 -1.45
N GLU A 1009 57.95 36.65 -2.26
CA GLU A 1009 56.50 36.38 -2.25
C GLU A 1009 56.08 35.63 -0.99
N SER A 1010 56.83 34.60 -0.55
CA SER A 1010 56.55 33.90 0.71
C SER A 1010 56.69 34.80 1.94
N HIS A 1011 57.72 35.65 2.01
CA HIS A 1011 57.86 36.62 3.09
C HIS A 1011 56.77 37.71 3.08
N LYS A 1012 56.31 38.14 1.90
CA LYS A 1012 55.22 39.11 1.80
C LYS A 1012 53.87 38.51 2.18
N GLU A 1013 53.61 37.25 1.83
CA GLU A 1013 52.40 36.53 2.27
C GLU A 1013 52.41 36.32 3.79
N GLU A 1014 53.54 35.92 4.36
CA GLU A 1014 53.72 35.73 5.81
C GLU A 1014 53.63 37.06 6.61
N GLU A 1015 54.16 38.16 6.07
CA GLU A 1015 54.05 39.51 6.66
C GLU A 1015 52.61 40.06 6.60
N VAL A 1016 51.88 39.78 5.50
CA VAL A 1016 50.47 40.16 5.34
C VAL A 1016 49.56 39.32 6.25
N GLU A 1017 49.82 38.02 6.39
CA GLU A 1017 49.10 37.15 7.33
C GLU A 1017 49.34 37.55 8.79
N THR A 1018 50.58 37.91 9.14
CA THR A 1018 50.95 38.39 10.49
C THR A 1018 50.30 39.74 10.83
N THR A 1019 50.17 40.63 9.85
CA THR A 1019 49.46 41.92 10.04
C THR A 1019 47.95 41.70 10.20
N LEU A 1020 47.38 40.77 9.43
CA LEU A 1020 45.94 40.45 9.48
C LEU A 1020 45.56 39.71 10.77
N SER A 1021 46.42 38.82 11.28
CA SER A 1021 46.21 38.15 12.57
C SER A 1021 46.24 39.14 13.73
N GLN A 1022 47.12 40.14 13.71
CA GLN A 1022 47.09 41.26 14.66
C GLN A 1022 45.75 42.01 14.64
N GLU A 1023 45.22 42.32 13.46
CA GLU A 1023 43.90 42.94 13.29
C GLU A 1023 42.78 42.09 13.87
N VAL A 1024 42.81 40.77 13.65
CA VAL A 1024 41.84 39.83 14.22
C VAL A 1024 41.94 39.78 15.74
N LEU A 1025 43.15 39.68 16.31
CA LEU A 1025 43.34 39.68 17.76
C LEU A 1025 42.78 40.96 18.40
N PHE A 1026 43.01 42.12 17.77
CA PHE A 1026 42.42 43.38 18.24
C PHE A 1026 40.89 43.34 18.22
N VAL A 1027 40.28 42.89 17.12
CA VAL A 1027 38.81 42.78 17.01
C VAL A 1027 38.26 41.85 18.09
N LEU A 1028 38.90 40.70 18.33
CA LEU A 1028 38.50 39.75 19.38
C LEU A 1028 38.61 40.37 20.77
N SER A 1029 39.67 41.15 21.04
CA SER A 1029 39.81 41.92 22.29
C SER A 1029 38.67 42.92 22.49
N GLN A 1030 38.24 43.62 21.42
CA GLN A 1030 37.11 44.53 21.48
C GLN A 1030 35.78 43.80 21.72
N LEU A 1031 35.54 42.69 21.03
CA LEU A 1031 34.34 41.88 21.24
C LEU A 1031 34.28 41.34 22.68
N PHE A 1032 35.41 40.83 23.21
CA PHE A 1032 35.50 40.37 24.60
C PHE A 1032 35.16 41.51 25.57
N CYS A 1033 35.76 42.68 25.38
CA CYS A 1033 35.51 43.86 26.18
C CYS A 1033 34.02 44.24 26.18
N HIS A 1034 33.37 44.32 25.01
CA HIS A 1034 31.95 44.68 24.93
C HIS A 1034 31.03 43.63 25.57
N VAL A 1035 31.31 42.34 25.39
CA VAL A 1035 30.55 41.26 26.03
C VAL A 1035 30.65 41.36 27.55
N GLN A 1036 31.86 41.57 28.09
CA GLN A 1036 32.08 41.71 29.53
C GLN A 1036 31.36 42.94 30.10
N HIS A 1037 31.42 44.09 29.42
CA HIS A 1037 30.67 45.28 29.85
C HIS A 1037 29.16 45.01 29.94
N ILE A 1038 28.58 44.37 28.92
CA ILE A 1038 27.14 44.05 28.93
C ILE A 1038 26.82 43.01 30.01
N GLN A 1039 27.69 42.04 30.22
CA GLN A 1039 27.54 41.04 31.25
C GLN A 1039 27.49 41.68 32.66
N VAL A 1040 28.30 42.70 32.92
CA VAL A 1040 28.27 43.47 34.17
C VAL A 1040 27.01 44.35 34.28
N MET A 1041 26.54 44.93 33.17
CA MET A 1041 25.34 45.79 33.17
C MET A 1041 24.01 45.02 33.24
N MET A 1042 24.01 43.70 33.00
CA MET A 1042 22.78 42.91 32.87
C MET A 1042 22.16 42.61 34.24
N PRO A 1043 20.90 43.01 34.49
CA PRO A 1043 20.27 42.80 35.79
C PRO A 1043 19.98 41.31 36.07
N GLY A 1044 20.16 40.89 37.32
CA GLY A 1044 19.73 39.57 37.81
C GLY A 1044 20.68 38.39 37.54
N GLY A 1045 21.94 38.65 37.15
CA GLY A 1045 23.00 37.62 37.08
C GLY A 1045 22.82 36.53 36.00
N ARG A 1046 21.76 36.59 35.19
CA ARG A 1046 21.42 35.60 34.14
C ARG A 1046 22.21 35.84 32.84
N SER A 1047 23.53 35.76 32.95
CA SER A 1047 24.47 36.07 31.87
C SER A 1047 25.13 34.85 31.21
N GLU A 1048 24.59 33.65 31.42
CA GLU A 1048 25.17 32.40 30.90
C GLU A 1048 25.47 32.43 29.38
N PRO A 1049 24.57 32.90 28.49
CA PRO A 1049 24.90 33.01 27.05
C PRO A 1049 26.06 33.97 26.76
N LEU A 1050 26.21 35.04 27.55
CA LEU A 1050 27.28 36.03 27.43
C LEU A 1050 28.61 35.47 27.94
N PHE A 1051 28.55 34.70 29.03
CA PHE A 1051 29.69 33.96 29.57
C PHE A 1051 30.22 32.94 28.55
N LEU A 1052 29.33 32.13 27.95
CA LEU A 1052 29.72 31.20 26.89
C LEU A 1052 30.31 31.93 25.67
N SER A 1053 29.73 33.07 25.28
CA SER A 1053 30.30 33.89 24.20
C SER A 1053 31.70 34.40 24.55
N SER A 1054 31.94 34.80 25.80
CA SER A 1054 33.27 35.22 26.27
C SER A 1054 34.30 34.08 26.18
N LEU A 1055 33.93 32.86 26.58
CA LEU A 1055 34.79 31.69 26.44
C LEU A 1055 35.08 31.33 24.98
N GLU A 1056 34.08 31.45 24.10
CA GLU A 1056 34.25 31.21 22.67
C GLU A 1056 35.18 32.25 22.03
N ILE A 1057 35.09 33.53 22.42
CA ILE A 1057 36.00 34.58 21.97
C ILE A 1057 37.43 34.27 22.43
N LEU A 1058 37.64 33.95 23.71
CA LEU A 1058 38.97 33.61 24.24
C LEU A 1058 39.56 32.36 23.58
N SER A 1059 38.72 31.35 23.31
CA SER A 1059 39.16 30.14 22.60
C SER A 1059 39.56 30.44 21.15
N HIS A 1060 38.85 31.36 20.49
CA HIS A 1060 39.24 31.79 19.15
C HIS A 1060 40.52 32.63 19.17
N TYR A 1061 40.68 33.51 20.17
CA TYR A 1061 41.90 34.29 20.40
C TYR A 1061 43.12 33.37 20.58
N GLU A 1062 42.99 32.34 21.42
CA GLU A 1062 44.02 31.31 21.64
C GLU A 1062 44.36 30.57 20.34
N ALA A 1063 43.36 30.20 19.54
CA ALA A 1063 43.56 29.51 18.27
C ALA A 1063 44.34 30.38 17.26
N VAL A 1064 44.05 31.68 17.19
CA VAL A 1064 44.78 32.63 16.33
C VAL A 1064 46.22 32.80 16.83
N MET A 1065 46.42 32.97 18.14
CA MET A 1065 47.77 33.05 18.75
C MET A 1065 48.60 31.78 18.52
N THR A 1066 47.95 30.62 18.49
CA THR A 1066 48.62 29.33 18.24
C THR A 1066 49.00 29.16 16.77
N ALA A 1067 48.10 29.57 15.85
CA ALA A 1067 48.33 29.48 14.42
C ALA A 1067 49.35 30.51 13.91
N PHE A 1068 49.41 31.69 14.54
CA PHE A 1068 50.27 32.80 14.15
C PHE A 1068 51.05 33.36 15.35
N PRO A 1069 52.08 32.64 15.86
CA PRO A 1069 52.79 33.02 17.08
C PRO A 1069 53.48 34.39 17.02
N GLU A 1070 53.90 34.82 15.83
CA GLU A 1070 54.59 36.12 15.61
C GLU A 1070 53.64 37.33 15.65
N SER A 1071 52.32 37.09 15.78
CA SER A 1071 51.31 38.16 15.81
C SER A 1071 51.34 38.99 17.08
N SER A 1072 51.94 38.52 18.17
CA SER A 1072 52.02 39.28 19.42
C SER A 1072 53.30 38.94 20.18
N SER A 1073 54.01 39.97 20.61
CA SER A 1073 55.18 39.81 21.46
C SER A 1073 54.80 39.28 22.86
N PRO A 1074 55.73 38.64 23.59
CA PRO A 1074 55.46 38.17 24.95
C PRO A 1074 54.94 39.28 25.89
N LEU A 1075 55.45 40.50 25.75
CA LEU A 1075 55.01 41.66 26.53
C LEU A 1075 53.58 42.09 26.18
N GLU A 1076 53.20 42.10 24.89
CA GLU A 1076 51.83 42.41 24.45
C GLU A 1076 50.83 41.34 24.89
N SER A 1077 51.24 40.06 24.86
CA SER A 1077 50.44 38.95 25.36
C SER A 1077 50.20 39.05 26.87
N ASP A 1078 51.23 39.37 27.66
CA ASP A 1078 51.10 39.58 29.10
C ASP A 1078 50.26 40.82 29.44
N ASN A 1079 50.41 41.92 28.70
CA ASN A 1079 49.58 43.11 28.83
C ASN A 1079 48.11 42.82 28.50
N THR A 1080 47.84 42.06 27.44
CA THR A 1080 46.49 41.67 27.05
C THR A 1080 45.86 40.75 28.08
N ARG A 1081 46.63 39.81 28.65
CA ARG A 1081 46.18 38.95 29.75
C ARG A 1081 45.82 39.79 30.98
N HIS A 1082 46.69 40.72 31.37
CA HIS A 1082 46.41 41.61 32.49
C HIS A 1082 45.12 42.41 32.25
N PHE A 1083 44.96 42.98 31.05
CA PHE A 1083 43.77 43.71 30.66
C PHE A 1083 42.49 42.85 30.71
N PHE A 1084 42.49 41.65 30.13
CA PHE A 1084 41.34 40.75 30.18
C PHE A 1084 40.99 40.34 31.62
N THR A 1085 41.99 40.04 32.44
CA THR A 1085 41.79 39.74 33.87
C THR A 1085 41.15 40.92 34.59
N THR A 1086 41.67 42.14 34.42
CA THR A 1086 41.13 43.35 35.06
C THR A 1086 39.69 43.64 34.66
N ILE A 1087 39.31 43.41 33.40
CA ILE A 1087 37.91 43.56 32.97
C ILE A 1087 37.04 42.49 33.64
N THR A 1088 37.50 41.24 33.66
CA THR A 1088 36.78 40.09 34.23
C THR A 1088 36.56 40.23 35.75
N ASP A 1089 37.44 40.95 36.46
CA ASP A 1089 37.31 41.17 37.91
C ASP A 1089 36.02 41.92 38.29
N ASN A 1090 35.42 42.66 37.35
CA ASN A 1090 34.16 43.39 37.56
C ASN A 1090 32.92 42.49 37.52
N LEU A 1091 33.03 41.21 37.19
CA LEU A 1091 31.92 40.26 37.21
C LEU A 1091 31.42 39.99 38.64
N GLU A 1092 30.10 39.95 38.81
CA GLU A 1092 29.46 39.62 40.09
C GLU A 1092 29.54 38.11 40.42
N SER A 1093 29.50 37.23 39.42
CA SER A 1093 29.55 35.78 39.60
C SER A 1093 30.99 35.28 39.77
N GLU A 1094 31.30 34.80 40.97
CA GLU A 1094 32.64 34.30 41.30
C GLU A 1094 33.01 33.03 40.51
N GLU A 1095 32.04 32.14 40.25
CA GLU A 1095 32.26 30.93 39.46
C GLU A 1095 32.66 31.28 38.01
N MET A 1096 31.90 32.18 37.37
CA MET A 1096 32.20 32.62 36.00
C MET A 1096 33.54 33.36 35.91
N LYS A 1097 33.85 34.17 36.94
CA LYS A 1097 35.12 34.90 37.05
C LYS A 1097 36.31 33.95 37.10
N VAL A 1098 36.27 32.95 37.98
CA VAL A 1098 37.35 31.96 38.12
C VAL A 1098 37.57 31.18 36.81
N VAL A 1099 36.50 30.74 36.15
CA VAL A 1099 36.60 30.00 34.89
C VAL A 1099 37.19 30.87 33.77
N LEU A 1100 36.75 32.12 33.64
CA LEU A 1100 37.31 33.05 32.64
C LEU A 1100 38.78 33.38 32.94
N GLN A 1101 39.14 33.64 34.20
CA GLN A 1101 40.53 33.88 34.58
C GLN A 1101 41.42 32.66 34.29
N GLN A 1102 40.93 31.44 34.53
CA GLN A 1102 41.63 30.22 34.18
C GLN A 1102 41.84 30.12 32.66
N LYS A 1103 40.83 30.46 31.85
CA LYS A 1103 40.94 30.47 30.39
C LYS A 1103 41.88 31.57 29.88
N ILE A 1104 41.85 32.76 30.49
CA ILE A 1104 42.75 33.89 30.17
C ILE A 1104 44.21 33.52 30.48
N ALA A 1105 44.47 32.80 31.58
CA ALA A 1105 45.79 32.30 31.93
C ALA A 1105 46.36 31.29 30.91
N GLN A 1106 45.50 30.62 30.14
CA GLN A 1106 45.88 29.64 29.11
C GLN A 1106 46.25 30.26 27.76
N LEU A 1107 46.11 31.58 27.55
CA LEU A 1107 46.40 32.26 26.27
C LEU A 1107 47.89 32.30 25.86
N VAL A 1108 48.75 31.46 26.44
CA VAL A 1108 50.21 31.45 26.21
C VAL A 1108 50.56 30.54 25.04
N SER A 1109 51.43 31.04 24.15
CA SER A 1109 52.13 30.26 23.14
C SER A 1109 52.80 29.03 23.75
N ALA A 1110 52.63 27.87 23.10
CA ALA A 1110 53.30 26.62 23.42
C ALA A 1110 54.85 26.66 23.33
N GLY A 1111 55.48 27.84 23.20
CA GLY A 1111 56.92 28.05 23.25
C GLY A 1111 57.53 28.22 24.66
N ALA A 1112 56.75 28.06 25.74
CA ALA A 1112 57.26 28.05 27.12
C ALA A 1112 56.91 26.75 27.88
N ARG A 1113 57.07 25.60 27.22
CA ARG A 1113 57.36 24.32 27.87
C ARG A 1113 58.59 23.68 27.26
#